data_AF-A0AAD7NCR8-F1
#
_entry.id   AF-A0AAD7NCR8-F1
#
_cell.length_a   1.000
_cell.length_b   1.000
_cell.length_c   1.000
_cell.angle_alpha   90.00
_cell.angle_beta   90.00
_cell.angle_gamma   90.00
#
_symmetry.space_group_name_H-M   'P 1'
#
loop_
_entity.id
_entity.type
_entity.pdbx_description
1 polymer ?
#
loop_
_entity_poly.entity_id
_entity_poly.type
_entity_poly.pdbx_seq_one_letter_code
_entity_poly.pdbx_strand_id
1 'polypeptide(L)'
;MPPLSFQQWQEYQRFLADNPDVSTTSAPPPTPTPTAPTPTAPAPAHTAAPVTHAYQSSRIHPPPLIAPSSYQPFLGMAPSASTLAQSHFNRERLLPSTSNLQTSQANDDRLRHAALGSINPNHVARRTRGPAQSAPTLPHKIRKTTRPSIDQCLVVDVETPTVKVLVLVYPPFDPEGDYQDHLVYRTLHTDFVAVLEQKHLVYRYQLTLASTVNDMLIGVVGDMAASAAHYEFALARRTLSSNLTTNLQVLGLVDRGRVHKKLGVHAHIEPHTLQTTVGDLAGDRNRFSHEVNIKDSEWILRVAVMAYPLIGLSDDGRRHSCVTTENAIGEGPEREVLFVLLQRFFNQEASWFQRGEGNFLMLRPLFSISAAMPIPVQRLTDFKCLGAVCGLLMIFGRSPAPISPAIFQYIIHGGNLHSLHPTFVGEWFPELRSLILDFLALGPDSSLARFETHFATGRNLTAHLALAVTMLFKPTLGPTTFDHPEIQSFITGFQLQCRNGFNLPYANLDTLRAHTLDVTLTFTILVERFLHGAGIPCPLQFEPSRGAFHEIIDLSLINAPNFRARMFAWAATGSPFLDNSGNKIKVGPIDARDTTYATADSRELNTANGTVLFRTARYPVQYVLSLAQAQYSPQSEPANFQEAFDYWFLRQCLLGIGRYSIM
;
A
#
# COMPACT_ATOMS: atom_id res chain seq x y z
N MET A 1 -14.14 -9.99 41.74
CA MET A 1 -14.64 -8.71 41.21
C MET A 1 -15.26 -8.99 39.83
N PRO A 2 -16.49 -8.55 39.55
CA PRO A 2 -17.05 -8.70 38.21
C PRO A 2 -16.27 -7.81 37.22
N PRO A 3 -16.12 -8.20 35.94
CA PRO A 3 -15.49 -7.35 34.95
C PRO A 3 -16.29 -6.06 34.75
N LEU A 4 -15.59 -4.92 34.79
CA LEU A 4 -16.14 -3.56 34.62
C LEU A 4 -16.92 -3.45 33.30
N SER A 5 -18.06 -2.75 33.32
CA SER A 5 -19.02 -2.77 32.22
C SER A 5 -18.70 -1.74 31.14
N PHE A 6 -18.84 -2.18 29.88
CA PHE A 6 -18.89 -1.35 28.67
C PHE A 6 -19.77 -0.09 28.81
N GLN A 7 -20.76 -0.13 29.70
CA GLN A 7 -21.71 0.93 30.01
C GLN A 7 -21.05 2.20 30.58
N GLN A 8 -20.08 2.09 31.50
CA GLN A 8 -19.39 3.27 32.06
C GLN A 8 -18.58 4.00 31.00
N TRP A 9 -18.00 3.25 30.05
CA TRP A 9 -17.33 3.86 28.91
C TRP A 9 -18.31 4.48 27.91
N GLN A 10 -19.48 3.87 27.70
CA GLN A 10 -20.53 4.49 26.90
C GLN A 10 -21.05 5.80 27.51
N GLU A 11 -21.17 5.88 28.83
CA GLU A 11 -21.52 7.13 29.53
C GLU A 11 -20.43 8.19 29.37
N TYR A 12 -19.16 7.81 29.46
CA TYR A 12 -18.03 8.67 29.13
C TYR A 12 -18.05 9.15 27.66
N GLN A 13 -18.41 8.27 26.72
CA GLN A 13 -18.57 8.64 25.31
C GLN A 13 -19.79 9.54 25.08
N ARG A 14 -20.89 9.35 25.79
CA ARG A 14 -22.05 10.28 25.73
C ARG A 14 -21.68 11.65 26.29
N PHE A 15 -20.98 11.68 27.43
CA PHE A 15 -20.53 12.94 28.04
C PHE A 15 -19.67 13.78 27.08
N LEU A 16 -18.73 13.14 26.37
CA LEU A 16 -17.91 13.80 25.36
C LEU A 16 -18.74 14.32 24.16
N ALA A 17 -19.77 13.57 23.73
CA ALA A 17 -20.67 13.99 22.65
C ALA A 17 -21.55 15.18 23.06
N ASP A 18 -22.00 15.21 24.32
CA ASP A 18 -22.84 16.27 24.87
C ASP A 18 -22.06 17.55 25.23
N ASN A 19 -20.72 17.47 25.33
CA ASN A 19 -19.86 18.58 25.75
C ASN A 19 -18.65 18.74 24.81
N PRO A 20 -18.85 19.12 23.52
CA PRO A 20 -17.76 19.24 22.56
C PRO A 20 -16.67 20.22 23.00
N ASP A 21 -17.04 21.28 23.73
CA ASP A 21 -16.11 22.32 24.21
C ASP A 21 -15.17 21.84 25.34
N VAL A 22 -15.43 20.69 25.97
CA VAL A 22 -14.50 20.12 26.99
C VAL A 22 -13.19 19.66 26.34
N SER A 23 -13.18 19.44 25.02
CA SER A 23 -11.98 19.13 24.25
C SER A 23 -11.08 20.34 23.96
N THR A 24 -11.60 21.57 24.07
CA THR A 24 -10.88 22.83 23.86
C THR A 24 -10.74 23.57 25.18
N THR A 25 -9.81 23.15 26.03
CA THR A 25 -9.51 23.83 27.30
C THR A 25 -8.80 25.18 27.05
N SER A 26 -9.58 26.21 26.71
CA SER A 26 -9.15 27.61 26.75
C SER A 26 -9.71 28.28 28.02
N ALA A 27 -8.87 29.06 28.69
CA ALA A 27 -9.28 29.87 29.84
C ALA A 27 -10.30 30.95 29.41
N PRO A 28 -11.23 31.36 30.28
CA PRO A 28 -12.25 32.36 29.93
C PRO A 28 -11.60 33.69 29.51
N PRO A 29 -12.06 34.33 28.41
CA PRO A 29 -11.50 35.57 27.93
C PRO A 29 -11.81 36.74 28.89
N PRO A 30 -10.90 37.73 29.03
CA PRO A 30 -11.21 38.96 29.76
C PRO A 30 -12.30 39.76 29.05
N THR A 31 -13.16 40.37 29.86
CA THR A 31 -14.34 41.15 29.46
C THR A 31 -14.01 42.22 28.41
N PRO A 32 -14.74 42.31 27.28
CA PRO A 32 -14.45 43.29 26.24
C PRO A 32 -14.94 44.69 26.59
N THR A 33 -14.05 45.67 26.43
CA THR A 33 -14.34 47.11 26.46
C THR A 33 -15.06 47.53 25.17
N PRO A 34 -16.11 48.38 25.21
CA PRO A 34 -16.91 48.70 24.02
C PRO A 34 -16.18 49.63 23.05
N THR A 35 -16.20 49.28 21.75
CA THR A 35 -15.66 50.10 20.65
C THR A 35 -16.79 50.62 19.76
N ALA A 36 -16.59 51.84 19.24
CA ALA A 36 -17.52 52.69 18.50
C ALA A 36 -17.95 52.15 17.10
N PRO A 37 -19.08 52.64 16.55
CA PRO A 37 -19.68 52.11 15.32
C PRO A 37 -19.03 52.67 14.03
N THR A 38 -18.94 51.81 13.01
CA THR A 38 -18.47 52.13 11.64
C THR A 38 -19.63 51.96 10.64
N PRO A 39 -19.71 52.75 9.55
CA PRO A 39 -20.97 52.98 8.83
C PRO A 39 -21.26 52.00 7.69
N THR A 40 -22.55 51.98 7.37
CA THR A 40 -23.30 51.20 6.38
C THR A 40 -22.88 51.46 4.93
N ALA A 41 -22.82 50.40 4.12
CA ALA A 41 -22.72 50.45 2.66
C ALA A 41 -23.83 49.59 1.99
N PRO A 42 -24.24 49.90 0.75
CA PRO A 42 -25.58 49.60 0.24
C PRO A 42 -25.70 48.30 -0.56
N ALA A 43 -26.95 47.84 -0.68
CA ALA A 43 -27.41 46.64 -1.36
C ALA A 43 -27.26 46.66 -2.89
N PRO A 44 -27.16 45.48 -3.55
CA PRO A 44 -27.46 45.34 -4.96
C PRO A 44 -28.76 44.58 -5.23
N ALA A 45 -29.30 44.88 -6.41
CA ALA A 45 -30.64 44.61 -6.90
C ALA A 45 -30.79 43.31 -7.72
N HIS A 46 -32.01 42.75 -7.62
CA HIS A 46 -32.86 42.10 -8.65
C HIS A 46 -32.30 41.11 -9.71
N THR A 47 -32.69 39.84 -9.49
CA THR A 47 -33.48 38.93 -10.37
C THR A 47 -33.34 38.97 -11.90
N ALA A 48 -32.99 37.81 -12.48
CA ALA A 48 -33.48 37.34 -13.79
C ALA A 48 -33.66 35.80 -13.77
N ALA A 49 -34.74 35.31 -14.40
CA ALA A 49 -35.23 33.92 -14.41
C ALA A 49 -34.54 33.03 -15.48
N PRO A 50 -34.56 31.69 -15.35
CA PRO A 50 -34.06 30.79 -16.38
C PRO A 50 -35.12 30.35 -17.40
N VAL A 51 -34.69 30.32 -18.66
CA VAL A 51 -35.41 29.87 -19.86
C VAL A 51 -35.46 28.33 -19.92
N THR A 52 -36.65 27.77 -20.10
CA THR A 52 -36.90 26.35 -20.35
C THR A 52 -36.84 26.03 -21.84
N HIS A 53 -35.95 25.14 -22.27
CA HIS A 53 -36.10 24.43 -23.54
C HIS A 53 -35.84 22.93 -23.37
N ALA A 54 -36.77 22.13 -23.86
CA ALA A 54 -36.74 20.68 -23.87
C ALA A 54 -35.91 20.17 -25.07
N TYR A 55 -34.99 19.24 -24.80
CA TYR A 55 -34.22 18.53 -25.81
C TYR A 55 -34.97 17.25 -26.22
N GLN A 56 -35.40 17.16 -27.49
CA GLN A 56 -35.95 15.96 -28.12
C GLN A 56 -34.82 15.20 -28.84
N SER A 57 -34.60 13.94 -28.46
CA SER A 57 -33.64 13.04 -29.12
C SER A 57 -34.36 12.14 -30.13
N SER A 58 -33.98 12.24 -31.39
CA SER A 58 -34.37 11.33 -32.48
C SER A 58 -33.52 10.06 -32.45
N ARG A 59 -34.13 8.89 -32.22
CA ARG A 59 -33.51 7.57 -32.45
C ARG A 59 -33.90 7.07 -33.84
N ILE A 60 -32.90 6.68 -34.63
CA ILE A 60 -33.06 5.93 -35.88
C ILE A 60 -32.56 4.50 -35.61
N HIS A 61 -33.42 3.51 -35.85
CA HIS A 61 -33.10 2.08 -35.89
C HIS A 61 -32.56 1.68 -37.27
N PRO A 62 -31.70 0.66 -37.35
CA PRO A 62 -31.82 -0.31 -38.44
C PRO A 62 -31.94 -1.78 -37.96
N PRO A 63 -32.47 -2.67 -38.83
CA PRO A 63 -32.96 -4.03 -38.49
C PRO A 63 -31.91 -5.15 -38.79
N PRO A 64 -32.24 -6.45 -38.58
CA PRO A 64 -31.29 -7.47 -38.13
C PRO A 64 -30.71 -8.35 -39.27
N LEU A 65 -29.63 -9.07 -38.96
CA LEU A 65 -29.13 -10.18 -39.77
C LEU A 65 -29.08 -11.49 -38.96
N ILE A 66 -29.51 -12.55 -39.65
CA ILE A 66 -29.81 -13.91 -39.20
C ILE A 66 -28.62 -14.84 -39.56
N ALA A 67 -28.19 -15.67 -38.58
CA ALA A 67 -27.69 -17.09 -38.59
C ALA A 67 -26.80 -17.62 -39.76
N PRO A 68 -26.00 -18.74 -39.62
CA PRO A 68 -26.27 -19.89 -38.74
C PRO A 68 -25.06 -20.65 -38.12
N SER A 69 -25.46 -21.60 -37.28
CA SER A 69 -24.74 -22.70 -36.62
C SER A 69 -24.11 -23.74 -37.57
N SER A 70 -23.06 -24.45 -37.13
CA SER A 70 -23.05 -25.93 -37.12
C SER A 70 -21.75 -26.63 -36.63
N TYR A 71 -21.97 -27.81 -36.02
CA TYR A 71 -21.18 -29.06 -35.97
C TYR A 71 -19.81 -29.18 -35.25
N GLN A 72 -19.82 -29.90 -34.11
CA GLN A 72 -18.83 -30.91 -33.68
C GLN A 72 -19.11 -32.28 -34.39
N PRO A 73 -18.44 -33.44 -34.17
CA PRO A 73 -17.37 -33.84 -33.22
C PRO A 73 -16.24 -34.73 -33.84
N PHE A 74 -15.24 -35.19 -33.05
CA PHE A 74 -14.80 -36.61 -33.06
C PHE A 74 -13.90 -36.98 -31.86
N LEU A 75 -14.18 -38.18 -31.31
CA LEU A 75 -13.43 -38.94 -30.30
C LEU A 75 -12.25 -39.71 -30.91
N GLY A 76 -11.23 -40.01 -30.10
CA GLY A 76 -10.26 -41.08 -30.35
C GLY A 76 -9.47 -41.46 -29.08
N MET A 77 -9.61 -42.71 -28.64
CA MET A 77 -9.00 -43.29 -27.43
C MET A 77 -7.74 -44.13 -27.71
N ALA A 78 -6.87 -44.19 -26.68
CA ALA A 78 -6.07 -45.34 -26.20
C ALA A 78 -4.74 -45.70 -26.93
N PRO A 79 -3.92 -46.66 -26.42
CA PRO A 79 -2.98 -46.45 -25.31
C PRO A 79 -1.58 -47.05 -25.57
N SER A 80 -0.58 -46.78 -24.74
CA SER A 80 0.64 -47.61 -24.69
C SER A 80 1.29 -47.59 -23.30
N ALA A 81 1.49 -48.79 -22.76
CA ALA A 81 2.18 -49.11 -21.52
C ALA A 81 3.66 -49.46 -21.79
N SER A 82 4.52 -49.35 -20.77
CA SER A 82 5.71 -50.18 -20.43
C SER A 82 6.68 -49.34 -19.58
N THR A 83 6.83 -49.58 -18.27
CA THR A 83 7.68 -50.57 -17.53
C THR A 83 9.18 -50.30 -17.47
N LEU A 84 9.66 -50.23 -16.21
CA LEU A 84 10.96 -50.68 -15.68
C LEU A 84 12.27 -50.02 -16.15
N ALA A 85 13.02 -49.42 -15.21
CA ALA A 85 14.12 -50.10 -14.53
C ALA A 85 14.85 -49.19 -13.52
N GLN A 86 15.21 -49.78 -12.39
CA GLN A 86 16.01 -49.24 -11.30
C GLN A 86 17.50 -49.27 -11.65
N SER A 87 18.30 -48.36 -11.06
CA SER A 87 19.61 -48.74 -10.53
C SER A 87 20.09 -47.77 -9.44
N HIS A 88 20.25 -48.32 -8.24
CA HIS A 88 21.13 -47.83 -7.18
C HIS A 88 22.60 -48.01 -7.62
N PHE A 89 23.56 -47.23 -7.09
CA PHE A 89 24.81 -47.74 -6.50
C PHE A 89 25.64 -46.62 -5.81
N ASN A 90 26.03 -46.90 -4.54
CA ASN A 90 27.19 -46.50 -3.70
C ASN A 90 27.62 -45.01 -3.59
N ARG A 91 27.78 -44.37 -2.42
CA ARG A 91 28.24 -44.70 -1.05
C ARG A 91 29.67 -45.29 -0.97
N GLU A 92 30.63 -44.41 -0.69
CA GLU A 92 31.73 -44.51 0.30
C GLU A 92 32.97 -43.74 -0.16
N ARG A 93 33.40 -42.74 0.61
CA ARG A 93 34.79 -42.63 1.10
C ARG A 93 34.91 -41.57 2.20
N LEU A 94 35.68 -41.97 3.20
CA LEU A 94 35.86 -41.37 4.51
C LEU A 94 37.31 -40.87 4.65
N LEU A 95 37.47 -39.75 5.38
CA LEU A 95 38.63 -39.34 6.20
C LEU A 95 39.83 -38.64 5.49
N PRO A 96 40.74 -37.95 6.23
CA PRO A 96 40.53 -36.62 6.84
C PRO A 96 41.77 -35.69 6.75
N SER A 97 41.65 -34.39 7.04
CA SER A 97 42.79 -33.49 7.41
C SER A 97 42.22 -32.23 8.09
N THR A 98 42.22 -32.10 9.42
CA THR A 98 43.24 -31.44 10.28
C THR A 98 43.63 -30.02 9.87
N SER A 99 43.04 -29.02 10.52
CA SER A 99 43.73 -27.95 11.29
C SER A 99 42.82 -26.73 11.50
N ASN A 100 42.43 -26.46 12.75
CA ASN A 100 42.53 -25.15 13.39
C ASN A 100 41.84 -25.19 14.76
N LEU A 101 42.70 -25.20 15.79
CA LEU A 101 42.38 -25.09 17.21
C LEU A 101 41.95 -23.66 17.52
N GLN A 102 40.66 -23.45 17.83
CA GLN A 102 40.19 -22.37 18.71
C GLN A 102 38.69 -22.46 19.11
N THR A 103 37.98 -23.54 18.78
CA THR A 103 36.54 -23.69 19.05
C THR A 103 36.17 -24.70 20.14
N SER A 104 37.13 -25.38 20.80
CA SER A 104 36.79 -26.40 21.82
C SER A 104 36.35 -25.81 23.17
N GLN A 105 36.82 -24.61 23.54
CA GLN A 105 36.46 -24.01 24.84
C GLN A 105 34.98 -23.58 24.93
N ALA A 106 34.38 -23.12 23.82
CA ALA A 106 32.98 -22.70 23.81
C ALA A 106 31.97 -23.87 23.90
N ASN A 107 32.39 -25.08 23.53
CA ASN A 107 31.56 -26.28 23.62
C ASN A 107 31.66 -26.93 25.01
N ASP A 108 32.81 -26.85 25.68
CA ASP A 108 32.98 -27.39 27.04
C ASP A 108 32.20 -26.56 28.08
N ASP A 109 32.11 -25.23 27.93
CA ASP A 109 31.31 -24.39 28.81
C ASP A 109 29.80 -24.62 28.64
N ARG A 110 29.34 -24.96 27.41
CA ARG A 110 27.95 -25.36 27.16
C ARG A 110 27.61 -26.73 27.76
N LEU A 111 28.57 -27.65 27.79
CA LEU A 111 28.41 -28.96 28.43
C LEU A 111 28.39 -28.85 29.96
N ARG A 112 29.16 -27.93 30.55
CA ARG A 112 29.15 -27.69 32.01
C ARG A 112 27.86 -27.03 32.51
N HIS A 113 27.26 -26.13 31.74
CA HIS A 113 25.97 -25.54 32.09
C HIS A 113 24.78 -26.52 31.95
N ALA A 114 24.90 -27.57 31.13
CA ALA A 114 23.87 -28.60 31.01
C ALA A 114 23.90 -29.64 32.16
N ALA A 115 25.00 -29.74 32.91
CA ALA A 115 25.18 -30.77 33.94
C ALA A 115 24.66 -30.39 35.35
N LEU A 116 24.23 -29.13 35.57
CA LEU A 116 23.79 -28.64 36.89
C LEU A 116 22.28 -28.33 36.97
N GLY A 117 21.49 -28.81 36.00
CA GLY A 117 20.03 -28.66 35.98
C GLY A 117 19.32 -29.62 36.93
N SER A 118 18.97 -29.12 38.12
CA SER A 118 18.09 -29.70 39.13
C SER A 118 16.87 -30.44 38.56
N ILE A 119 16.72 -31.71 38.95
CA ILE A 119 15.60 -32.60 38.63
C ILE A 119 14.33 -32.09 39.33
N ASN A 120 13.36 -31.62 38.55
CA ASN A 120 11.99 -31.38 39.03
C ASN A 120 11.05 -32.35 38.28
N PRO A 121 10.57 -33.43 38.93
CA PRO A 121 9.89 -34.51 38.23
C PRO A 121 8.38 -34.25 38.26
N ASN A 122 7.89 -33.28 37.48
CA ASN A 122 6.46 -33.22 37.16
C ASN A 122 6.22 -32.41 35.87
N HIS A 123 5.59 -33.09 34.91
CA HIS A 123 5.06 -32.57 33.64
C HIS A 123 6.05 -32.09 32.55
N VAL A 124 6.53 -33.02 31.73
CA VAL A 124 6.86 -32.72 30.32
C VAL A 124 6.25 -33.78 29.41
N ALA A 125 5.12 -33.42 28.79
CA ALA A 125 4.56 -34.16 27.68
C ALA A 125 5.58 -34.17 26.52
N ARG A 126 6.04 -35.36 26.14
CA ARG A 126 6.86 -35.59 24.94
C ARG A 126 6.14 -35.00 23.73
N ARG A 127 6.63 -33.86 23.22
CA ARG A 127 6.30 -33.39 21.87
C ARG A 127 6.94 -34.35 20.88
N THR A 128 6.15 -35.27 20.35
CA THR A 128 6.47 -36.03 19.15
C THR A 128 6.76 -35.04 18.01
N ARG A 129 7.93 -35.15 17.39
CA ARG A 129 8.20 -34.47 16.11
C ARG A 129 7.23 -35.06 15.09
N GLY A 130 6.31 -34.24 14.60
CA GLY A 130 5.44 -34.62 13.47
C GLY A 130 6.27 -34.94 12.22
N PRO A 131 5.68 -35.68 11.27
CA PRO A 131 6.35 -36.05 10.02
C PRO A 131 6.88 -34.81 9.31
N ALA A 132 8.08 -34.91 8.73
CA ALA A 132 8.70 -33.84 7.97
C ALA A 132 7.74 -33.38 6.86
N GLN A 133 7.28 -32.13 6.92
CA GLN A 133 6.56 -31.52 5.81
C GLN A 133 7.54 -31.39 4.66
N SER A 134 7.22 -32.03 3.53
CA SER A 134 7.95 -31.85 2.27
C SER A 134 7.96 -30.37 1.90
N ALA A 135 9.12 -29.86 1.44
CA ALA A 135 9.24 -28.50 0.94
C ALA A 135 8.16 -28.23 -0.12
N PRO A 136 7.52 -27.04 -0.10
CA PRO A 136 6.50 -26.70 -1.09
C PRO A 136 7.14 -26.68 -2.48
N THR A 137 6.84 -27.71 -3.27
CA THR A 137 7.11 -27.71 -4.71
C THR A 137 6.29 -26.60 -5.36
N LEU A 138 6.93 -25.80 -6.22
CA LEU A 138 6.28 -24.83 -7.12
C LEU A 138 5.03 -25.47 -7.77
N PRO A 139 3.93 -24.72 -7.95
CA PRO A 139 2.63 -25.27 -8.34
C PRO A 139 2.70 -25.99 -9.70
N HIS A 140 2.89 -27.30 -9.66
CA HIS A 140 2.78 -28.20 -10.80
C HIS A 140 1.30 -28.44 -11.12
N LYS A 141 0.62 -27.46 -11.73
CA LYS A 141 -0.65 -27.67 -12.44
C LYS A 141 -1.05 -26.44 -13.27
N ILE A 142 -0.11 -25.93 -14.07
CA ILE A 142 -0.45 -25.18 -15.28
C ILE A 142 -0.15 -26.15 -16.44
N ARG A 143 -1.05 -26.17 -17.43
CA ARG A 143 -1.02 -27.06 -18.61
C ARG A 143 0.41 -27.20 -19.16
N LYS A 144 0.73 -28.38 -19.73
CA LYS A 144 2.01 -28.70 -20.40
C LYS A 144 2.27 -27.81 -21.64
N THR A 145 2.32 -26.49 -21.48
CA THR A 145 3.10 -25.65 -22.38
C THR A 145 4.54 -26.08 -22.15
N THR A 146 5.20 -26.55 -23.20
CA THR A 146 6.62 -26.92 -23.21
C THR A 146 7.39 -25.83 -22.47
N ARG A 147 7.98 -26.18 -21.31
CA ARG A 147 8.77 -25.22 -20.56
C ARG A 147 9.85 -24.68 -21.49
N PRO A 148 10.06 -23.36 -21.54
CA PRO A 148 11.12 -22.81 -22.35
C PRO A 148 12.45 -23.45 -21.90
N SER A 149 13.17 -24.04 -22.84
CA SER A 149 14.48 -24.65 -22.62
C SER A 149 15.51 -23.96 -23.49
N ILE A 150 16.77 -24.02 -23.08
CA ILE A 150 17.88 -23.40 -23.84
C ILE A 150 17.98 -23.96 -25.27
N ASP A 151 17.48 -25.18 -25.50
CA ASP A 151 17.40 -25.79 -26.82
C ASP A 151 16.54 -24.97 -27.79
N GLN A 152 15.55 -24.22 -27.29
CA GLN A 152 14.73 -23.30 -28.10
C GLN A 152 15.53 -22.07 -28.57
N CYS A 153 16.63 -21.74 -27.89
CA CYS A 153 17.50 -20.63 -28.23
C CYS A 153 18.62 -21.03 -29.21
N LEU A 154 18.78 -22.33 -29.48
CA LEU A 154 19.77 -22.84 -30.43
C LEU A 154 19.31 -22.62 -31.88
N VAL A 155 20.23 -22.14 -32.71
CA VAL A 155 20.07 -22.02 -34.16
C VAL A 155 20.93 -23.09 -34.80
N VAL A 156 20.30 -24.11 -35.38
CA VAL A 156 20.94 -25.32 -35.91
C VAL A 156 21.29 -25.20 -37.39
N ASP A 157 20.84 -24.14 -38.07
CA ASP A 157 20.96 -23.98 -39.53
C ASP A 157 22.37 -23.61 -40.03
N VAL A 158 23.39 -23.64 -39.18
CA VAL A 158 24.77 -23.24 -39.48
C VAL A 158 25.72 -24.40 -39.15
N GLU A 159 26.82 -24.55 -39.91
CA GLU A 159 27.85 -25.60 -39.70
C GLU A 159 28.35 -25.70 -38.26
N THR A 160 28.27 -24.60 -37.50
CA THR A 160 28.52 -24.55 -36.06
C THR A 160 27.25 -24.10 -35.32
N PRO A 161 26.74 -24.86 -34.33
CA PRO A 161 25.55 -24.48 -33.60
C PRO A 161 25.79 -23.17 -32.82
N THR A 162 24.85 -22.25 -32.95
CA THR A 162 24.88 -20.95 -32.26
C THR A 162 23.68 -20.81 -31.35
N VAL A 163 23.77 -19.90 -30.36
CA VAL A 163 22.69 -19.58 -29.44
C VAL A 163 22.34 -18.10 -29.53
N LYS A 164 21.04 -17.77 -29.58
CA LYS A 164 20.56 -16.40 -29.49
C LYS A 164 20.61 -15.94 -28.03
N VAL A 165 21.36 -14.88 -27.77
CA VAL A 165 21.60 -14.35 -26.43
C VAL A 165 21.14 -12.90 -26.35
N LEU A 166 20.31 -12.59 -25.35
CA LEU A 166 19.93 -11.24 -24.96
C LEU A 166 20.74 -10.84 -23.72
N VAL A 167 21.73 -9.97 -23.89
CA VAL A 167 22.55 -9.47 -22.79
C VAL A 167 21.91 -8.22 -22.19
N LEU A 168 21.62 -8.28 -20.89
CA LEU A 168 21.12 -7.16 -20.09
C LEU A 168 22.23 -6.62 -19.20
N VAL A 169 22.64 -5.37 -19.43
CA VAL A 169 23.70 -4.71 -18.65
C VAL A 169 23.09 -3.92 -17.49
N TYR A 170 23.46 -4.27 -16.27
CA TYR A 170 23.01 -3.65 -15.03
C TYR A 170 24.02 -2.58 -14.63
N PRO A 171 23.60 -1.31 -14.46
CA PRO A 171 24.46 -0.29 -13.88
C PRO A 171 24.81 -0.66 -12.42
N PRO A 172 25.91 -0.12 -11.88
CA PRO A 172 26.38 -0.45 -10.55
C PRO A 172 25.38 -0.01 -9.48
N PHE A 173 25.08 -0.92 -8.56
CA PHE A 173 24.18 -0.71 -7.44
C PHE A 173 25.02 -0.22 -6.25
N ASP A 174 25.14 1.10 -6.12
CA ASP A 174 25.76 1.79 -4.96
C ASP A 174 27.31 1.62 -4.80
N PRO A 175 28.11 2.69 -4.96
CA PRO A 175 29.57 2.62 -4.79
C PRO A 175 30.06 2.42 -3.35
N GLU A 176 29.19 2.56 -2.33
CA GLU A 176 29.62 2.51 -0.91
C GLU A 176 29.17 1.25 -0.15
N GLY A 177 28.35 0.38 -0.76
CA GLY A 177 27.79 -0.81 -0.10
C GLY A 177 28.58 -2.11 -0.34
N ASP A 178 28.80 -2.89 0.73
CA ASP A 178 29.39 -4.23 0.68
C ASP A 178 28.35 -5.26 0.18
N TYR A 179 28.04 -5.25 -1.12
CA TYR A 179 27.00 -6.12 -1.69
C TYR A 179 27.47 -6.87 -2.93
N GLN A 180 27.69 -8.18 -2.76
CA GLN A 180 27.81 -9.14 -3.87
C GLN A 180 26.44 -9.54 -4.47
N ASP A 181 25.35 -8.98 -3.95
CA ASP A 181 23.97 -9.34 -4.32
C ASP A 181 23.30 -8.21 -5.11
N HIS A 182 22.97 -8.47 -6.38
CA HIS A 182 22.12 -7.59 -7.18
C HIS A 182 20.66 -8.04 -7.05
N LEU A 183 19.77 -7.13 -6.65
CA LEU A 183 18.34 -7.41 -6.58
C LEU A 183 17.76 -7.42 -8.01
N VAL A 184 17.44 -8.60 -8.54
CA VAL A 184 16.92 -8.72 -9.91
C VAL A 184 15.41 -8.49 -9.97
N TYR A 185 14.67 -8.54 -8.86
CA TYR A 185 13.21 -8.35 -8.90
C TYR A 185 12.53 -7.69 -7.69
N ARG A 186 11.61 -6.77 -8.02
CA ARG A 186 10.22 -6.81 -7.54
C ARG A 186 9.31 -6.11 -8.57
N THR A 187 8.53 -6.91 -9.31
CA THR A 187 7.42 -6.55 -10.23
C THR A 187 7.77 -5.73 -11.50
N LEU A 188 7.39 -6.30 -12.67
CA LEU A 188 7.39 -5.76 -14.05
C LEU A 188 8.67 -6.05 -14.89
N HIS A 189 8.85 -7.33 -15.25
CA HIS A 189 9.87 -7.82 -16.20
C HIS A 189 9.86 -7.08 -17.55
N THR A 190 8.69 -6.66 -18.04
CA THR A 190 8.54 -5.89 -19.28
C THR A 190 9.08 -4.47 -19.12
N ASP A 191 8.78 -3.83 -18.00
CA ASP A 191 9.06 -2.41 -17.82
C ASP A 191 10.56 -2.20 -17.55
N PHE A 192 11.22 -3.14 -16.85
CA PHE A 192 12.66 -3.02 -16.62
C PHE A 192 13.51 -3.26 -17.87
N VAL A 193 13.16 -4.25 -18.70
CA VAL A 193 13.85 -4.44 -20.00
C VAL A 193 13.61 -3.22 -20.89
N ALA A 194 12.40 -2.68 -20.93
CA ALA A 194 12.11 -1.44 -21.65
C ALA A 194 12.93 -0.24 -21.15
N VAL A 195 13.15 -0.13 -19.83
CA VAL A 195 14.04 0.89 -19.24
C VAL A 195 15.49 0.68 -19.68
N LEU A 196 16.00 -0.55 -19.67
CA LEU A 196 17.35 -0.84 -20.17
C LEU A 196 17.46 -0.58 -21.68
N GLU A 197 16.43 -0.91 -22.48
CA GLU A 197 16.38 -0.62 -23.91
C GLU A 197 16.38 0.89 -24.17
N GLN A 198 15.59 1.67 -23.43
CA GLN A 198 15.61 3.14 -23.47
C GLN A 198 16.99 3.70 -23.11
N LYS A 199 17.72 3.03 -22.22
CA LYS A 199 19.09 3.39 -21.84
C LYS A 199 20.15 2.80 -22.78
N HIS A 200 19.79 2.10 -23.85
CA HIS A 200 20.75 1.41 -24.73
C HIS A 200 21.66 0.43 -23.99
N LEU A 201 21.15 -0.30 -23.00
CA LEU A 201 21.86 -1.30 -22.18
C LEU A 201 21.40 -2.74 -22.44
N VAL A 202 20.79 -2.98 -23.60
CA VAL A 202 20.29 -4.28 -24.04
C VAL A 202 20.90 -4.62 -25.39
N TYR A 203 21.58 -5.77 -25.46
CA TYR A 203 22.31 -6.20 -26.64
C TYR A 203 21.89 -7.60 -27.06
N ARG A 204 21.84 -7.86 -28.36
CA ARG A 204 21.45 -9.16 -28.92
C ARG A 204 22.62 -9.74 -29.69
N TYR A 205 23.02 -10.96 -29.34
CA TYR A 205 24.11 -11.69 -29.98
C TYR A 205 23.65 -13.05 -30.48
N GLN A 206 24.37 -13.56 -31.48
CA GLN A 206 24.34 -14.95 -31.88
C GLN A 206 25.75 -15.53 -31.65
N LEU A 207 25.91 -16.27 -30.56
CA LEU A 207 27.22 -16.74 -30.10
C LEU A 207 27.37 -18.23 -30.38
N THR A 208 28.57 -18.66 -30.73
CA THR A 208 28.87 -20.11 -30.77
C THR A 208 28.99 -20.63 -29.34
N LEU A 209 28.65 -21.90 -29.09
CA LEU A 209 28.83 -22.48 -27.76
C LEU A 209 30.31 -22.51 -27.31
N ALA A 210 31.25 -22.44 -28.26
CA ALA A 210 32.69 -22.36 -27.99
C ALA A 210 33.19 -20.94 -27.70
N SER A 211 32.38 -19.90 -27.95
CA SER A 211 32.75 -18.51 -27.64
C SER A 211 33.02 -18.37 -26.14
N THR A 212 34.09 -17.66 -25.78
CA THR A 212 34.37 -17.42 -24.36
C THR A 212 33.48 -16.31 -23.81
N VAL A 213 33.20 -16.36 -22.51
CA VAL A 213 32.50 -15.28 -21.80
C VAL A 213 33.27 -13.97 -21.93
N ASN A 214 34.62 -14.03 -21.93
CA ASN A 214 35.45 -12.86 -22.11
C ASN A 214 35.24 -12.20 -23.48
N ASP A 215 35.19 -12.97 -24.57
CA ASP A 215 34.95 -12.44 -25.92
C ASP A 215 33.57 -11.77 -26.01
N MET A 216 32.55 -12.39 -25.41
CA MET A 216 31.21 -11.80 -25.31
C MET A 216 31.25 -10.46 -24.56
N LEU A 217 31.90 -10.40 -23.39
CA LEU A 217 31.98 -9.18 -22.59
C LEU A 217 32.76 -8.06 -23.30
N ILE A 218 33.81 -8.40 -24.06
CA ILE A 218 34.53 -7.44 -24.92
C ILE A 218 33.59 -6.87 -25.99
N GLY A 219 32.79 -7.74 -26.63
CA GLY A 219 31.76 -7.31 -27.58
C GLY A 219 30.76 -6.34 -26.95
N VAL A 220 30.25 -6.67 -25.76
CA VAL A 220 29.31 -5.81 -25.01
C VAL A 220 29.92 -4.45 -24.68
N VAL A 221 31.18 -4.40 -24.23
CA VAL A 221 31.88 -3.13 -23.97
C VAL A 221 32.03 -2.30 -25.25
N GLY A 222 32.35 -2.94 -26.38
CA GLY A 222 32.43 -2.29 -27.68
C GLY A 222 31.09 -1.69 -28.11
N ASP A 223 30.01 -2.46 -27.99
CA ASP A 223 28.66 -2.01 -28.36
C ASP A 223 28.12 -0.94 -27.39
N MET A 224 28.50 -0.98 -26.11
CA MET A 224 28.25 0.09 -25.14
C MET A 224 28.89 1.41 -25.57
N ALA A 225 30.16 1.39 -25.98
CA ALA A 225 30.85 2.58 -26.47
C ALA A 225 30.30 3.09 -27.82
N ALA A 226 29.83 2.17 -28.68
CA ALA A 226 29.24 2.50 -29.98
C ALA A 226 27.76 2.88 -29.92
N SER A 227 27.08 2.65 -28.79
CA SER A 227 25.68 3.01 -28.59
C SER A 227 25.46 4.53 -28.66
N ALA A 228 24.21 4.96 -28.85
CA ALA A 228 23.85 6.38 -28.83
C ALA A 228 24.21 7.08 -27.51
N ALA A 229 24.31 6.31 -26.41
CA ALA A 229 24.72 6.82 -25.11
C ALA A 229 26.25 6.88 -24.94
N HIS A 230 27.06 6.40 -25.89
CA HIS A 230 28.53 6.52 -25.88
C HIS A 230 29.16 6.19 -24.52
N TYR A 231 28.85 5.02 -23.97
CA TYR A 231 29.26 4.66 -22.62
C TYR A 231 30.79 4.57 -22.50
N GLU A 232 31.34 5.29 -21.53
CA GLU A 232 32.73 5.30 -21.13
C GLU A 232 32.84 4.71 -19.72
N PHE A 233 33.66 3.67 -19.56
CA PHE A 233 34.00 3.14 -18.24
C PHE A 233 35.11 4.00 -17.64
N ALA A 234 34.97 4.39 -16.37
CA ALA A 234 36.09 4.96 -15.65
C ALA A 234 37.28 4.00 -15.68
N LEU A 235 38.48 4.55 -15.89
CA LEU A 235 39.73 3.81 -15.71
C LEU A 235 39.70 3.16 -14.33
N ALA A 236 39.49 1.84 -14.31
CA ALA A 236 39.44 1.07 -13.09
C ALA A 236 40.69 1.42 -12.27
N ARG A 237 40.50 2.04 -11.10
CA ARG A 237 41.60 2.20 -10.15
C ARG A 237 42.04 0.79 -9.82
N ARG A 238 43.17 0.36 -10.41
CA ARG A 238 43.71 -1.00 -10.36
C ARG A 238 43.64 -1.54 -8.93
N THR A 239 42.57 -2.25 -8.63
CA THR A 239 42.49 -3.08 -7.43
C THR A 239 43.26 -4.36 -7.74
N LEU A 240 44.06 -4.79 -6.78
CA LEU A 240 45.17 -5.73 -6.88
C LEU A 240 44.82 -7.19 -7.29
N SER A 241 43.62 -7.45 -7.82
CA SER A 241 43.26 -8.78 -8.34
C SER A 241 43.55 -8.84 -9.84
N SER A 242 44.74 -9.34 -10.18
CA SER A 242 45.34 -9.38 -11.53
C SER A 242 44.57 -10.19 -12.59
N ASN A 243 43.43 -10.78 -12.27
CA ASN A 243 42.80 -11.81 -13.11
C ASN A 243 41.44 -11.40 -13.70
N LEU A 244 40.90 -10.23 -13.36
CA LEU A 244 39.63 -9.72 -13.89
C LEU A 244 39.91 -8.50 -14.77
N THR A 245 40.12 -8.75 -16.06
CA THR A 245 40.43 -7.72 -17.06
C THR A 245 39.21 -6.99 -17.62
N THR A 246 37.99 -7.35 -17.19
CA THR A 246 36.76 -6.83 -17.78
C THR A 246 36.06 -5.84 -16.86
N ASN A 247 35.58 -4.73 -17.42
CA ASN A 247 34.74 -3.74 -16.73
C ASN A 247 33.34 -4.27 -16.37
N LEU A 248 33.04 -5.50 -16.79
CA LEU A 248 31.77 -6.17 -16.72
C LEU A 248 31.94 -7.57 -16.09
N GLN A 249 30.92 -8.05 -15.39
CA GLN A 249 30.89 -9.40 -14.82
C GLN A 249 29.52 -10.06 -14.99
N VAL A 250 29.49 -11.35 -15.37
CA VAL A 250 28.25 -12.10 -15.51
C VAL A 250 27.61 -12.36 -14.15
N LEU A 251 26.29 -12.21 -14.09
CA LEU A 251 25.46 -12.44 -12.92
C LEU A 251 24.75 -13.79 -12.99
N GLY A 252 24.94 -14.63 -11.98
CA GLY A 252 24.22 -15.90 -11.82
C GLY A 252 23.00 -15.75 -10.94
N LEU A 253 21.91 -16.44 -11.25
CA LEU A 253 20.75 -16.47 -10.36
C LEU A 253 21.00 -17.43 -9.21
N VAL A 254 20.77 -16.96 -7.99
CA VAL A 254 20.88 -17.79 -6.78
C VAL A 254 19.50 -17.92 -6.16
N ASP A 255 18.96 -19.13 -6.19
CA ASP A 255 17.81 -19.49 -5.34
C ASP A 255 18.32 -19.74 -3.92
N ARG A 256 18.08 -18.79 -3.01
CA ARG A 256 18.51 -18.90 -1.62
C ARG A 256 17.68 -19.90 -0.80
N GLY A 257 16.71 -20.60 -1.38
CA GLY A 257 15.93 -21.66 -0.71
C GLY A 257 15.14 -21.21 0.52
N ARG A 258 15.13 -19.90 0.83
CA ARG A 258 14.38 -19.31 1.93
C ARG A 258 13.03 -18.92 1.40
N VAL A 259 12.00 -19.62 1.87
CA VAL A 259 10.59 -19.26 1.69
C VAL A 259 10.31 -17.98 2.50
N HIS A 260 10.83 -16.84 2.06
CA HIS A 260 10.29 -15.57 2.46
C HIS A 260 8.98 -15.38 1.69
N LYS A 261 7.91 -15.06 2.41
CA LYS A 261 6.57 -14.74 1.86
C LYS A 261 6.55 -13.53 0.89
N LYS A 262 7.73 -12.99 0.54
CA LYS A 262 7.96 -11.91 -0.42
C LYS A 262 9.02 -12.43 -1.41
N LEU A 263 8.56 -12.97 -2.53
CA LEU A 263 9.38 -13.56 -3.60
C LEU A 263 10.30 -12.51 -4.23
N GLY A 264 11.60 -12.79 -4.25
CA GLY A 264 12.58 -12.14 -5.12
C GLY A 264 13.66 -13.14 -5.50
N VAL A 265 13.96 -13.26 -6.79
CA VAL A 265 15.16 -13.97 -7.26
C VAL A 265 16.31 -12.98 -7.18
N HIS A 266 17.40 -13.39 -6.54
CA HIS A 266 18.61 -12.57 -6.43
C HIS A 266 19.60 -13.00 -7.51
N ALA A 267 20.32 -12.03 -8.09
CA ALA A 267 21.53 -12.30 -8.83
C ALA A 267 22.71 -12.13 -7.91
N HIS A 268 23.67 -13.02 -8.01
CA HIS A 268 24.96 -12.90 -7.37
C HIS A 268 26.04 -12.73 -8.44
N ILE A 269 27.08 -12.00 -8.08
CA ILE A 269 28.26 -11.82 -8.91
C ILE A 269 29.01 -13.15 -8.99
N GLU A 270 28.93 -13.84 -10.12
CA GLU A 270 29.57 -15.13 -10.27
C GLU A 270 31.00 -14.96 -10.77
N PRO A 271 32.01 -15.45 -10.02
CA PRO A 271 33.37 -15.50 -10.51
C PRO A 271 33.43 -16.51 -11.66
N HIS A 272 33.78 -16.03 -12.85
CA HIS A 272 34.04 -16.87 -14.02
C HIS A 272 35.51 -16.72 -14.41
N THR A 273 36.04 -17.77 -15.04
CA THR A 273 37.38 -17.71 -15.60
C THR A 273 37.32 -17.13 -17.02
N LEU A 274 38.41 -16.54 -17.50
CA LEU A 274 38.51 -16.06 -18.88
C LEU A 274 38.27 -17.17 -19.93
N GLN A 275 38.39 -18.44 -19.52
CA GLN A 275 38.21 -19.62 -20.37
C GLN A 275 36.80 -20.21 -20.30
N THR A 276 35.93 -19.71 -19.42
CA THR A 276 34.54 -20.17 -19.33
C THR A 276 33.85 -19.86 -20.65
N THR A 277 33.26 -20.89 -21.27
CA THR A 277 32.58 -20.77 -22.56
C THR A 277 31.09 -20.47 -22.39
N VAL A 278 30.45 -19.98 -23.44
CA VAL A 278 28.99 -19.84 -23.52
C VAL A 278 28.31 -21.20 -23.31
N GLY A 279 28.92 -22.29 -23.80
CA GLY A 279 28.48 -23.67 -23.56
C GLY A 279 28.52 -24.09 -22.09
N ASP A 280 29.56 -23.70 -21.35
CA ASP A 280 29.65 -23.97 -19.91
C ASP A 280 28.55 -23.25 -19.13
N LEU A 281 28.31 -21.98 -19.45
CA LEU A 281 27.20 -21.21 -18.86
C LEU A 281 25.84 -21.85 -19.21
N ALA A 282 25.67 -22.30 -20.46
CA ALA A 282 24.45 -22.94 -20.95
C ALA A 282 24.18 -24.30 -20.27
N GLY A 283 25.24 -24.99 -19.84
CA GLY A 283 25.18 -26.23 -19.10
C GLY A 283 24.70 -26.05 -17.65
N ASP A 284 24.93 -24.88 -17.04
CA ASP A 284 24.47 -24.58 -15.68
C ASP A 284 23.02 -24.07 -15.67
N ARG A 285 22.11 -25.05 -15.67
CA ARG A 285 20.66 -24.87 -15.61
C ARG A 285 20.16 -24.17 -14.36
N ASN A 286 20.91 -24.21 -13.25
CA ASN A 286 20.45 -23.65 -11.99
C ASN A 286 20.70 -22.14 -11.94
N ARG A 287 21.82 -21.68 -12.51
CA ARG A 287 22.25 -20.29 -12.39
C ARG A 287 21.96 -19.45 -13.63
N PHE A 288 22.23 -20.00 -14.82
CA PHE A 288 22.20 -19.23 -16.06
C PHE A 288 21.12 -19.69 -17.03
N SER A 289 20.82 -20.99 -17.10
CA SER A 289 19.83 -21.52 -18.06
C SER A 289 18.50 -21.92 -17.44
N HIS A 290 18.14 -21.26 -16.33
CA HIS A 290 16.82 -21.40 -15.72
C HIS A 290 15.72 -20.86 -16.66
N GLU A 291 14.50 -21.39 -16.57
CA GLU A 291 13.36 -21.01 -17.44
C GLU A 291 13.05 -19.50 -17.43
N VAL A 292 13.41 -18.80 -16.34
CA VAL A 292 13.25 -17.34 -16.18
C VAL A 292 14.26 -16.52 -16.99
N ASN A 293 15.27 -17.18 -17.54
CA ASN A 293 16.29 -16.58 -18.41
C ASN A 293 16.00 -16.88 -19.88
N ILE A 294 14.79 -17.29 -20.25
CA ILE A 294 14.44 -17.53 -21.64
C ILE A 294 13.20 -16.72 -21.96
N LYS A 295 13.31 -15.85 -22.96
CA LYS A 295 12.20 -15.01 -23.44
C LYS A 295 12.25 -14.98 -24.96
N ASP A 296 11.12 -15.27 -25.61
CA ASP A 296 10.97 -15.17 -27.06
C ASP A 296 12.05 -15.95 -27.86
N SER A 297 12.46 -17.11 -27.35
CA SER A 297 13.57 -17.94 -27.90
C SER A 297 14.96 -17.28 -27.83
N GLU A 298 15.14 -16.28 -26.97
CA GLU A 298 16.43 -15.68 -26.62
C GLU A 298 16.82 -16.06 -25.20
N TRP A 299 18.09 -16.40 -25.00
CA TRP A 299 18.66 -16.70 -23.70
C TRP A 299 19.19 -15.42 -23.05
N ILE A 300 18.61 -15.05 -21.92
CA ILE A 300 18.91 -13.83 -21.18
C ILE A 300 20.14 -14.04 -20.30
N LEU A 301 21.24 -13.36 -20.65
CA LEU A 301 22.41 -13.24 -19.79
C LEU A 301 22.42 -11.86 -19.12
N ARG A 302 22.64 -11.85 -17.80
CA ARG A 302 22.72 -10.60 -17.02
C ARG A 302 24.18 -10.31 -16.72
N VAL A 303 24.56 -9.05 -16.87
CA VAL A 303 25.93 -8.59 -16.70
C VAL A 303 25.90 -7.34 -15.81
N ALA A 304 26.72 -7.30 -14.77
CA ALA A 304 26.90 -6.11 -13.93
C ALA A 304 28.12 -5.31 -14.37
N VAL A 305 28.02 -4.00 -14.26
CA VAL A 305 29.14 -3.07 -14.43
C VAL A 305 29.98 -3.04 -13.15
N MET A 306 31.26 -3.38 -13.27
CA MET A 306 32.22 -3.45 -12.16
C MET A 306 33.11 -2.21 -12.07
N ALA A 307 33.31 -1.49 -13.18
CA ALA A 307 34.09 -0.25 -13.21
C ALA A 307 33.17 0.97 -13.12
N TYR A 308 33.20 1.64 -11.95
CA TYR A 308 32.41 2.85 -11.67
C TYR A 308 33.32 4.09 -11.51
N PRO A 309 32.91 5.30 -11.95
CA PRO A 309 31.65 5.63 -12.65
C PRO A 309 31.56 5.09 -14.08
N LEU A 310 30.35 4.65 -14.45
CA LEU A 310 29.96 4.48 -15.85
C LEU A 310 29.42 5.81 -16.34
N ILE A 311 30.03 6.40 -17.35
CA ILE A 311 29.64 7.72 -17.88
C ILE A 311 28.98 7.50 -19.24
N GLY A 312 27.85 8.13 -19.49
CA GLY A 312 27.17 8.09 -20.79
C GLY A 312 26.63 9.46 -21.18
N LEU A 313 26.15 9.58 -22.42
CA LEU A 313 25.47 10.73 -22.97
C LEU A 313 23.96 10.47 -22.97
N SER A 314 23.16 11.43 -22.51
CA SER A 314 21.70 11.40 -22.69
C SER A 314 21.33 11.79 -24.12
N ASP A 315 20.06 11.59 -24.51
CA ASP A 315 19.53 11.94 -25.84
C ASP A 315 19.76 13.43 -26.22
N ASP A 316 19.94 14.30 -25.21
CA ASP A 316 20.28 15.73 -25.38
C ASP A 316 21.79 16.02 -25.46
N GLY A 317 22.63 14.98 -25.54
CA GLY A 317 24.09 15.06 -25.60
C GLY A 317 24.77 15.44 -24.28
N ARG A 318 24.04 15.49 -23.15
CA ARG A 318 24.66 15.78 -21.85
C ARG A 318 25.32 14.55 -21.26
N ARG A 319 26.54 14.72 -20.76
CA ARG A 319 27.21 13.70 -19.94
C ARG A 319 26.44 13.50 -18.65
N HIS A 320 26.06 12.26 -18.39
CA HIS A 320 25.50 11.82 -17.12
C HIS A 320 26.33 10.66 -16.58
N SER A 321 26.56 10.66 -15.27
CA SER A 321 27.04 9.44 -14.60
C SER A 321 25.87 8.49 -14.58
N CYS A 322 25.96 7.40 -15.32
CA CYS A 322 24.86 6.47 -15.53
C CYS A 322 24.54 5.77 -14.21
N VAL A 323 23.43 6.21 -13.64
CA VAL A 323 22.67 5.58 -12.56
C VAL A 323 23.52 5.24 -11.32
N THR A 324 23.93 6.26 -10.56
CA THR A 324 23.65 6.14 -9.13
C THR A 324 22.13 5.98 -9.00
N THR A 325 21.67 5.26 -8.00
CA THR A 325 20.26 5.01 -7.65
C THR A 325 19.37 6.27 -7.55
N GLU A 326 19.88 7.47 -7.84
CA GLU A 326 19.13 8.73 -8.01
C GLU A 326 18.04 8.67 -9.09
N ASN A 327 18.17 7.77 -10.08
CA ASN A 327 17.11 7.49 -11.07
C ASN A 327 16.46 6.12 -10.89
N ALA A 328 16.53 5.51 -9.70
CA ALA A 328 15.74 4.33 -9.43
C ALA A 328 14.26 4.75 -9.39
N ILE A 329 13.61 4.62 -10.55
CA ILE A 329 12.18 4.83 -10.70
C ILE A 329 11.50 3.62 -10.08
N GLY A 330 10.73 3.83 -9.02
CA GLY A 330 9.97 2.80 -8.33
C GLY A 330 9.67 3.14 -6.88
N GLU A 331 8.78 2.37 -6.25
CA GLU A 331 8.36 2.62 -4.87
C GLU A 331 9.50 2.47 -3.83
N GLY A 332 10.64 1.87 -4.19
CA GLY A 332 11.74 1.60 -3.25
C GLY A 332 12.48 2.88 -2.84
N PRO A 333 13.05 3.62 -3.80
CA PRO A 333 13.76 4.87 -3.56
C PRO A 333 12.89 5.97 -2.95
N GLU A 334 11.63 6.09 -3.37
CA GLU A 334 10.69 7.02 -2.74
C GLU A 334 10.51 6.71 -1.24
N ARG A 335 10.41 5.42 -0.89
CA ARG A 335 10.33 4.98 0.51
C ARG A 335 11.62 5.26 1.27
N GLU A 336 12.77 5.07 0.64
CA GLU A 336 14.07 5.34 1.23
C GLU A 336 14.26 6.83 1.51
N VAL A 337 13.94 7.69 0.53
CA VAL A 337 13.96 9.15 0.69
C VAL A 337 13.06 9.59 1.83
N LEU A 338 11.82 9.08 1.90
CA LEU A 338 10.91 9.40 3.00
C LEU A 338 11.43 8.93 4.36
N PHE A 339 12.07 7.76 4.40
CA PHE A 339 12.69 7.25 5.62
C PHE A 339 13.87 8.12 6.06
N VAL A 340 14.77 8.49 5.15
CA VAL A 340 15.91 9.37 5.42
C VAL A 340 15.43 10.75 5.90
N LEU A 341 14.39 11.30 5.26
CA LEU A 341 13.78 12.56 5.68
C LEU A 341 13.20 12.46 7.10
N LEU A 342 12.49 11.37 7.43
CA LEU A 342 11.97 11.16 8.78
C LEU A 342 13.10 11.00 9.80
N GLN A 343 14.17 10.26 9.45
CA GLN A 343 15.35 10.08 10.31
C GLN A 343 16.04 11.41 10.65
N ARG A 344 16.01 12.40 9.76
CA ARG A 344 16.53 13.74 10.06
C ARG A 344 15.84 14.38 11.28
N PHE A 345 14.54 14.17 11.44
CA PHE A 345 13.80 14.64 12.61
C PHE A 345 14.12 13.80 13.86
N PHE A 346 14.26 12.48 13.72
CA PHE A 346 14.63 11.61 14.85
C PHE A 346 16.06 11.85 15.36
N ASN A 347 17.01 12.18 14.49
CA ASN A 347 18.36 12.59 14.88
C ASN A 347 18.38 13.87 15.74
N GLN A 348 17.28 14.63 15.72
CA GLN A 348 17.05 15.80 16.55
C GLN A 348 15.85 15.57 17.48
N GLU A 349 15.70 14.34 18.02
CA GLU A 349 14.51 13.91 18.79
C GLU A 349 14.05 14.96 19.79
N ALA A 350 14.95 15.46 20.65
CA ALA A 350 14.62 16.42 21.69
C ALA A 350 14.03 17.74 21.19
N SER A 351 14.32 18.11 19.93
CA SER A 351 13.80 19.32 19.31
C SER A 351 12.40 19.14 18.75
N TRP A 352 12.01 17.94 18.32
CA TRP A 352 10.74 17.72 17.58
C TRP A 352 9.74 16.88 18.36
N PHE A 353 10.25 16.06 19.27
CA PHE A 353 9.50 15.05 19.96
C PHE A 353 9.76 15.08 21.47
N GLN A 354 8.83 14.47 22.18
CA GLN A 354 8.94 14.13 23.58
C GLN A 354 8.41 12.71 23.75
N ARG A 355 8.94 12.00 24.75
CA ARG A 355 8.47 10.64 25.03
C ARG A 355 7.11 10.69 25.71
N GLY A 356 6.17 9.92 25.16
CA GLY A 356 4.86 9.69 25.74
C GLY A 356 4.74 8.30 26.36
N GLU A 357 3.50 7.89 26.57
CA GLU A 357 3.17 6.57 27.10
C GLU A 357 3.67 5.46 26.16
N GLY A 358 4.07 4.31 26.69
CA GLY A 358 4.44 3.15 25.88
C GLY A 358 5.71 3.34 25.01
N ASN A 359 6.58 4.29 25.36
CA ASN A 359 7.78 4.67 24.60
C ASN A 359 7.50 5.28 23.21
N PHE A 360 6.27 5.71 22.94
CA PHE A 360 5.97 6.42 21.70
C PHE A 360 6.52 7.85 21.73
N LEU A 361 6.85 8.38 20.56
CA LEU A 361 7.19 9.79 20.38
C LEU A 361 5.92 10.61 20.13
N MET A 362 5.74 11.68 20.90
CA MET A 362 4.72 12.70 20.70
C MET A 362 5.35 13.96 20.16
N LEU A 363 4.61 14.76 19.39
CA LEU A 363 5.10 16.05 18.91
C LEU A 363 5.38 16.98 20.10
N ARG A 364 6.50 17.70 20.04
CA ARG A 364 6.93 18.65 21.07
C ARG A 364 6.94 20.07 20.50
N PRO A 365 5.89 20.86 20.77
CA PRO A 365 5.94 22.30 20.54
C PRO A 365 7.04 22.98 21.37
N LEU A 366 7.63 24.06 20.86
CA LEU A 366 8.66 24.84 21.55
C LEU A 366 8.12 25.55 22.78
N PHE A 367 6.90 26.07 22.68
CA PHE A 367 6.27 26.87 23.71
C PHE A 367 4.89 26.32 24.04
N SER A 368 4.41 26.59 25.26
CA SER A 368 3.00 26.39 25.59
C SER A 368 2.14 27.43 24.88
N ILE A 369 0.87 27.13 24.60
CA ILE A 369 -0.07 28.08 23.98
C ILE A 369 -0.20 29.42 24.76
N SER A 370 0.02 29.40 26.07
CA SER A 370 -0.04 30.57 26.95
C SER A 370 1.19 31.48 26.88
N ALA A 371 2.28 31.02 26.27
CA ALA A 371 3.47 31.85 26.10
C ALA A 371 3.28 32.74 24.88
N ALA A 372 3.21 34.06 25.08
CA ALA A 372 3.03 35.07 24.03
C ALA A 372 4.23 35.22 23.07
N MET A 373 5.07 34.19 22.94
CA MET A 373 6.31 34.25 22.15
C MET A 373 6.02 33.93 20.68
N PRO A 374 6.57 34.71 19.73
CA PRO A 374 6.43 34.40 18.32
C PRO A 374 7.20 33.11 17.99
N ILE A 375 6.50 32.13 17.41
CA ILE A 375 7.12 30.89 16.93
C ILE A 375 7.88 31.22 15.62
N PRO A 376 9.15 30.80 15.46
CA PRO A 376 9.89 31.06 14.24
C PRO A 376 9.21 30.47 13.00
N VAL A 377 9.15 31.24 11.89
CA VAL A 377 8.50 30.79 10.65
C VAL A 377 9.15 29.52 10.08
N GLN A 378 10.47 29.39 10.21
CA GLN A 378 11.19 28.18 9.81
C GLN A 378 10.68 26.95 10.58
N ARG A 379 10.42 27.10 11.87
CA ARG A 379 9.92 26.02 12.73
C ARG A 379 8.55 25.52 12.29
N LEU A 380 7.64 26.45 11.97
CA LEU A 380 6.32 26.11 11.41
C LEU A 380 6.45 25.38 10.06
N THR A 381 7.39 25.83 9.23
CA THR A 381 7.68 25.21 7.92
C THR A 381 8.22 23.78 8.08
N ASP A 382 9.13 23.57 9.03
CA ASP A 382 9.70 22.26 9.33
C ASP A 382 8.66 21.30 9.92
N PHE A 383 7.77 21.78 10.81
CA PHE A 383 6.63 20.98 11.29
C PHE A 383 5.68 20.58 10.16
N LYS A 384 5.41 21.49 9.23
CA LYS A 384 4.65 21.20 8.01
C LYS A 384 5.35 20.16 7.14
N CYS A 385 6.67 20.22 7.00
CA CYS A 385 7.45 19.21 6.29
C CYS A 385 7.38 17.84 7.00
N LEU A 386 7.52 17.80 8.33
CA LEU A 386 7.40 16.59 9.13
C LEU A 386 6.02 15.93 8.97
N GLY A 387 4.95 16.74 9.02
CA GLY A 387 3.59 16.28 8.74
C GLY A 387 3.46 15.65 7.36
N ALA A 388 4.00 16.33 6.33
CA ALA A 388 4.00 15.84 4.95
C ALA A 388 4.67 14.46 4.81
N VAL A 389 5.86 14.31 5.40
CA VAL A 389 6.61 13.05 5.38
C VAL A 389 5.82 11.93 6.05
N CYS A 390 5.17 12.20 7.18
CA CYS A 390 4.32 11.22 7.86
C CYS A 390 3.10 10.82 7.02
N GLY A 391 2.43 11.79 6.40
CA GLY A 391 1.29 11.55 5.51
C GLY A 391 1.68 10.69 4.31
N LEU A 392 2.79 11.02 3.65
CA LEU A 392 3.33 10.26 2.53
C LEU A 392 3.71 8.83 2.93
N LEU A 393 4.39 8.64 4.06
CA LEU A 393 4.71 7.31 4.58
C LEU A 393 3.44 6.45 4.74
N MET A 394 2.37 7.01 5.31
CA MET A 394 1.10 6.30 5.48
C MET A 394 0.44 5.96 4.13
N ILE A 395 0.47 6.87 3.16
CA ILE A 395 0.00 6.63 1.79
C ILE A 395 0.74 5.44 1.15
N PHE A 396 2.06 5.35 1.37
CA PHE A 396 2.89 4.23 0.90
C PHE A 396 2.78 2.96 1.75
N GLY A 397 1.82 2.90 2.68
CA GLY A 397 1.56 1.74 3.54
C GLY A 397 2.64 1.51 4.60
N ARG A 398 3.33 2.57 5.04
CA ARG A 398 4.34 2.54 6.09
C ARG A 398 3.88 3.33 7.31
N SER A 399 4.14 2.78 8.49
CA SER A 399 3.92 3.49 9.74
C SER A 399 5.10 4.46 9.99
N PRO A 400 4.85 5.74 10.33
CA PRO A 400 5.88 6.69 10.73
C PRO A 400 6.34 6.43 12.19
N ALA A 401 6.72 5.18 12.48
CA ALA A 401 7.21 4.79 13.80
C ALA A 401 8.56 5.45 14.11
N PRO A 402 8.84 5.81 15.38
CA PRO A 402 8.07 5.49 16.58
C PRO A 402 7.06 6.57 17.03
N ILE A 403 6.54 7.39 16.11
CA ILE A 403 5.52 8.40 16.47
C ILE A 403 4.22 7.72 16.93
N SER A 404 3.60 8.26 17.97
CA SER A 404 2.35 7.77 18.56
C SER A 404 1.25 7.56 17.50
N PRO A 405 0.66 6.36 17.37
CA PRO A 405 -0.42 6.11 16.42
C PRO A 405 -1.68 6.93 16.74
N ALA A 406 -1.85 7.34 18.00
CA ALA A 406 -2.99 8.15 18.43
C ALA A 406 -3.03 9.51 17.73
N ILE A 407 -1.88 10.13 17.43
CA ILE A 407 -1.89 11.43 16.74
C ILE A 407 -2.45 11.29 15.33
N PHE A 408 -2.11 10.21 14.63
CA PHE A 408 -2.62 9.96 13.29
C PHE A 408 -4.08 9.57 13.32
N GLN A 409 -4.51 8.71 14.25
CA GLN A 409 -5.91 8.36 14.44
C GLN A 409 -6.75 9.61 14.74
N TYR A 410 -6.32 10.41 15.71
CA TYR A 410 -7.01 11.64 16.09
C TYR A 410 -7.07 12.63 14.95
N ILE A 411 -5.92 12.89 14.30
CA ILE A 411 -5.86 13.71 13.10
C ILE A 411 -6.87 13.11 12.15
N ILE A 412 -6.70 11.88 11.62
CA ILE A 412 -7.50 11.19 10.57
C ILE A 412 -9.02 11.28 10.75
N HIS A 413 -9.47 11.50 11.99
CA HIS A 413 -10.88 11.57 12.34
C HIS A 413 -11.41 12.98 12.62
N GLY A 414 -10.71 14.04 12.20
CA GLY A 414 -11.19 15.43 12.30
C GLY A 414 -10.77 16.11 13.58
N GLY A 415 -9.74 15.59 14.26
CA GLY A 415 -9.51 15.93 15.64
C GLY A 415 -10.61 15.42 16.58
N ASN A 416 -11.30 14.35 16.19
CA ASN A 416 -12.33 13.76 17.03
C ASN A 416 -11.68 12.83 18.07
N LEU A 417 -11.74 13.21 19.35
CA LEU A 417 -11.18 12.40 20.44
C LEU A 417 -11.86 11.02 20.58
N HIS A 418 -13.12 10.89 20.17
CA HIS A 418 -13.84 9.61 20.16
C HIS A 418 -13.21 8.57 19.24
N SER A 419 -12.39 9.00 18.27
CA SER A 419 -11.62 8.08 17.43
C SER A 419 -10.62 7.24 18.22
N LEU A 420 -10.24 7.69 19.43
CA LEU A 420 -9.43 6.95 20.40
C LEU A 420 -10.34 6.08 21.29
N HIS A 421 -11.12 5.20 20.67
CA HIS A 421 -12.05 4.30 21.36
C HIS A 421 -11.33 3.22 22.18
N PRO A 422 -11.99 2.52 23.14
CA PRO A 422 -11.35 1.57 24.06
C PRO A 422 -10.52 0.49 23.38
N THR A 423 -11.03 -0.04 22.27
CA THR A 423 -10.33 -1.09 21.52
C THR A 423 -9.01 -0.56 20.96
N PHE A 424 -9.00 0.66 20.42
CA PHE A 424 -7.78 1.29 19.90
C PHE A 424 -6.79 1.57 21.04
N VAL A 425 -7.25 2.19 22.13
CA VAL A 425 -6.40 2.49 23.29
C VAL A 425 -5.89 1.18 23.92
N GLY A 426 -6.70 0.13 23.96
CA GLY A 426 -6.29 -1.18 24.49
C GLY A 426 -5.28 -1.91 23.63
N GLU A 427 -5.27 -1.68 22.32
CA GLU A 427 -4.30 -2.25 21.40
C GLU A 427 -2.94 -1.53 21.50
N TRP A 428 -2.94 -0.20 21.54
CA TRP A 428 -1.72 0.60 21.46
C TRP A 428 -1.18 1.10 22.81
N PHE A 429 -2.06 1.28 23.81
CA PHE A 429 -1.74 1.81 25.14
C PHE A 429 -2.46 1.00 26.25
N PRO A 430 -2.18 -0.31 26.37
CA PRO A 430 -2.94 -1.20 27.26
C PRO A 430 -2.90 -0.77 28.73
N GLU A 431 -1.74 -0.28 29.20
CA GLU A 431 -1.55 0.21 30.57
C GLU A 431 -2.39 1.45 30.84
N LEU A 432 -2.40 2.41 29.90
CA LEU A 432 -3.22 3.60 29.97
C LEU A 432 -4.72 3.28 29.97
N ARG A 433 -5.16 2.32 29.15
CA ARG A 433 -6.56 1.88 29.14
C ARG A 433 -6.95 1.34 30.51
N SER A 434 -6.14 0.46 31.10
CA SER A 434 -6.42 -0.07 32.44
C SER A 434 -6.46 1.04 33.48
N LEU A 435 -5.53 2.00 33.40
CA LEU A 435 -5.49 3.14 34.32
C LEU A 435 -6.76 4.00 34.24
N ILE A 436 -7.27 4.29 33.03
CA ILE A 436 -8.49 5.08 32.85
C ILE A 436 -9.72 4.30 33.32
N LEU A 437 -9.79 2.99 33.06
CA LEU A 437 -10.90 2.15 33.53
C LEU A 437 -10.92 2.05 35.05
N ASP A 438 -9.76 1.87 35.69
CA ASP A 438 -9.61 1.90 37.15
C ASP A 438 -10.07 3.25 37.71
N PHE A 439 -9.68 4.35 37.06
CA PHE A 439 -10.08 5.71 37.46
C PHE A 439 -11.59 5.91 37.36
N LEU A 440 -12.20 5.56 36.23
CA LEU A 440 -13.65 5.66 36.03
C LEU A 440 -14.44 4.79 37.01
N ALA A 441 -13.91 3.62 37.38
CA ALA A 441 -14.54 2.71 38.33
C ALA A 441 -14.60 3.27 39.77
N LEU A 442 -13.65 4.14 40.15
CA LEU A 442 -13.64 4.78 41.46
C LEU A 442 -14.79 5.78 41.62
N GLY A 443 -15.18 6.45 40.54
CA GLY A 443 -16.22 7.48 40.57
C GLY A 443 -15.78 8.80 41.25
N PRO A 444 -16.66 9.81 41.28
CA PRO A 444 -16.30 11.18 41.68
C PRO A 444 -16.04 11.37 43.18
N ASP A 445 -16.57 10.50 44.04
CA ASP A 445 -16.50 10.65 45.51
C ASP A 445 -15.31 9.90 46.13
N SER A 446 -14.60 9.10 45.34
CA SER A 446 -13.47 8.30 45.81
C SER A 446 -12.19 9.11 45.96
N SER A 447 -11.29 8.61 46.81
CA SER A 447 -9.96 9.21 47.00
C SER A 447 -9.13 9.13 45.71
N LEU A 448 -8.60 10.28 45.28
CA LEU A 448 -7.74 10.39 44.10
C LEU A 448 -6.24 10.28 44.42
N ALA A 449 -5.86 9.87 45.63
CA ALA A 449 -4.46 9.81 46.07
C ALA A 449 -3.55 9.06 45.09
N ARG A 450 -4.05 8.00 44.42
CA ARG A 450 -3.30 7.22 43.42
C ARG A 450 -3.06 7.96 42.10
N PHE A 451 -3.77 9.07 41.85
CA PHE A 451 -3.74 9.86 40.62
C PHE A 451 -3.31 11.31 40.85
N GLU A 452 -2.81 11.66 42.04
CA GLU A 452 -2.38 13.04 42.38
C GLU A 452 -1.36 13.60 41.38
N THR A 453 -0.54 12.75 40.76
CA THR A 453 0.41 13.13 39.71
C THR A 453 -0.24 13.69 38.45
N HIS A 454 -1.55 13.49 38.26
CA HIS A 454 -2.26 13.88 37.04
C HIS A 454 -3.15 15.12 37.21
N PHE A 455 -3.48 15.55 38.44
CA PHE A 455 -4.58 16.50 38.67
C PHE A 455 -4.31 17.53 39.78
N ALA A 456 -4.82 18.76 39.58
CA ALA A 456 -4.69 19.84 40.58
C ALA A 456 -5.91 19.97 41.51
N THR A 457 -7.16 19.97 41.04
CA THR A 457 -8.35 20.08 41.93
C THR A 457 -9.67 19.91 41.16
N GLY A 458 -10.63 19.13 41.68
CA GLY A 458 -12.04 19.12 41.26
C GLY A 458 -12.82 17.88 41.76
N ARG A 459 -14.03 18.06 42.33
CA ARG A 459 -14.84 17.00 43.00
C ARG A 459 -16.30 16.91 42.53
N ASN A 460 -16.56 16.90 41.22
CA ASN A 460 -17.89 16.59 40.70
C ASN A 460 -17.78 15.59 39.53
N LEU A 461 -18.90 14.94 39.17
CA LEU A 461 -18.93 13.91 38.11
C LEU A 461 -18.40 14.45 36.77
N THR A 462 -18.80 15.65 36.39
CA THR A 462 -18.30 16.35 35.19
C THR A 462 -16.78 16.51 35.21
N ALA A 463 -16.22 16.94 36.33
CA ALA A 463 -14.77 17.05 36.51
C ALA A 463 -14.12 15.67 36.44
N HIS A 464 -14.69 14.65 37.09
CA HIS A 464 -14.17 13.28 37.03
C HIS A 464 -14.10 12.78 35.57
N LEU A 465 -15.15 12.95 34.78
CA LEU A 465 -15.12 12.57 33.36
C LEU A 465 -14.12 13.41 32.55
N ALA A 466 -14.07 14.73 32.75
CA ALA A 466 -13.08 15.60 32.09
C ALA A 466 -11.62 15.25 32.46
N LEU A 467 -11.40 14.75 33.67
CA LEU A 467 -10.10 14.25 34.12
C LEU A 467 -9.73 12.95 33.40
N ALA A 468 -10.68 12.04 33.19
CA ALA A 468 -10.46 10.84 32.35
C ALA A 468 -10.11 11.20 30.90
N VAL A 469 -10.76 12.23 30.35
CA VAL A 469 -10.40 12.81 29.03
C VAL A 469 -8.96 13.30 29.03
N THR A 470 -8.57 14.02 30.07
CA THR A 470 -7.21 14.55 30.22
C THR A 470 -6.17 13.43 30.37
N MET A 471 -6.50 12.36 31.09
CA MET A 471 -5.67 11.15 31.21
C MET A 471 -5.48 10.45 29.87
N LEU A 472 -6.49 10.45 28.99
CA LEU A 472 -6.35 9.91 27.65
C LEU A 472 -5.53 10.85 26.76
N PHE A 473 -5.87 12.13 26.75
CA PHE A 473 -5.33 13.11 25.81
C PHE A 473 -3.83 13.34 26.02
N LYS A 474 -3.41 13.70 27.24
CA LYS A 474 -2.02 14.14 27.49
C LYS A 474 -0.97 13.08 27.17
N PRO A 475 -1.12 11.80 27.57
CA PRO A 475 -0.10 10.78 27.31
C PRO A 475 -0.09 10.26 25.87
N THR A 476 -1.17 10.47 25.10
CA THR A 476 -1.29 9.96 23.72
C THR A 476 -1.03 11.02 22.64
N LEU A 477 -1.43 12.28 22.89
CA LEU A 477 -1.37 13.40 21.94
C LEU A 477 -0.41 14.51 22.38
N GLY A 478 0.01 14.52 23.65
CA GLY A 478 0.87 15.54 24.24
C GLY A 478 0.12 16.58 25.09
N PRO A 479 0.84 17.47 25.80
CA PRO A 479 0.27 18.44 26.72
C PRO A 479 -0.35 19.65 26.01
N THR A 480 -0.07 19.83 24.72
CA THR A 480 -0.52 20.97 23.93
C THR A 480 -1.83 20.66 23.20
N THR A 481 -2.70 21.66 23.14
CA THR A 481 -3.94 21.58 22.36
C THR A 481 -3.66 21.61 20.86
N PHE A 482 -4.64 21.18 20.07
CA PHE A 482 -4.52 21.14 18.61
C PHE A 482 -4.50 22.53 17.98
N ASP A 483 -4.98 23.56 18.69
CA ASP A 483 -4.94 24.95 18.23
C ASP A 483 -3.53 25.54 18.25
N HIS A 484 -2.54 24.80 18.78
CA HIS A 484 -1.17 25.23 18.81
C HIS A 484 -0.61 25.40 17.38
N PRO A 485 0.02 26.54 17.02
CA PRO A 485 0.43 26.82 15.63
C PRO A 485 1.39 25.79 15.02
N GLU A 486 2.30 25.21 15.82
CA GLU A 486 3.18 24.12 15.37
C GLU A 486 2.41 22.83 15.05
N ILE A 487 1.39 22.51 15.86
CA ILE A 487 0.54 21.33 15.64
C ILE A 487 -0.36 21.55 14.41
N GLN A 488 -0.92 22.75 14.25
CA GLN A 488 -1.64 23.14 13.04
C GLN A 488 -0.77 23.06 11.79
N SER A 489 0.50 23.47 11.90
CA SER A 489 1.45 23.36 10.79
C SER A 489 1.73 21.90 10.43
N PHE A 490 1.93 21.04 11.42
CA PHE A 490 2.05 19.59 11.22
C PHE A 490 0.82 19.01 10.52
N ILE A 491 -0.39 19.33 10.99
CA ILE A 491 -1.66 18.85 10.42
C ILE A 491 -1.81 19.32 8.98
N THR A 492 -1.51 20.60 8.71
CA THR A 492 -1.51 21.17 7.35
C THR A 492 -0.55 20.41 6.44
N GLY A 493 0.61 20.02 6.96
CA GLY A 493 1.58 19.20 6.24
C GLY A 493 1.07 17.79 5.97
N PHE A 494 0.54 17.14 7.00
CA PHE A 494 -0.03 15.80 6.93
C PHE A 494 -1.18 15.72 5.93
N GLN A 495 -2.02 16.76 5.88
CA GLN A 495 -3.17 16.89 4.98
C GLN A 495 -2.81 17.52 3.62
N LEU A 496 -1.54 17.56 3.22
CA LEU A 496 -1.14 18.14 1.95
C LEU A 496 -1.89 17.49 0.78
N GLN A 497 -2.48 18.35 -0.05
CA GLN A 497 -3.16 17.91 -1.26
C GLN A 497 -2.13 17.33 -2.23
N CYS A 498 -2.28 16.04 -2.55
CA CYS A 498 -1.45 15.43 -3.58
C CYS A 498 -1.93 15.90 -4.96
N ARG A 499 -1.01 16.00 -5.94
CA ARG A 499 -1.32 16.47 -7.31
C ARG A 499 -2.41 15.65 -8.02
N ASN A 500 -2.60 14.40 -7.62
CA ASN A 500 -3.65 13.52 -8.12
C ASN A 500 -5.03 13.76 -7.46
N GLY A 501 -5.18 14.81 -6.64
CA GLY A 501 -6.41 15.09 -5.90
C GLY A 501 -6.59 14.20 -4.66
N PHE A 502 -5.62 13.34 -4.33
CA PHE A 502 -5.65 12.57 -3.09
C PHE A 502 -5.45 13.54 -1.92
N ASN A 503 -6.53 13.76 -1.18
CA ASN A 503 -6.51 14.35 0.15
C ASN A 503 -6.73 13.22 1.15
N LEU A 504 -5.98 13.24 2.25
CA LEU A 504 -6.39 12.47 3.41
C LEU A 504 -7.83 12.91 3.78
N PRO A 505 -8.70 11.94 4.11
CA PRO A 505 -10.11 11.85 3.67
C PRO A 505 -11.14 12.92 4.14
N TYR A 506 -10.73 14.10 4.60
CA TYR A 506 -11.58 14.87 5.51
C TYR A 506 -12.31 16.01 4.88
N ALA A 507 -11.74 16.67 3.88
CA ALA A 507 -12.42 17.79 3.25
C ALA A 507 -13.85 17.38 2.84
N ASN A 508 -13.99 16.19 2.25
CA ASN A 508 -15.27 15.65 1.85
C ASN A 508 -16.10 15.09 3.02
N LEU A 509 -15.47 14.56 4.07
CA LEU A 509 -16.20 14.02 5.22
C LEU A 509 -16.82 15.14 6.07
N ASP A 510 -16.08 16.22 6.29
CA ASP A 510 -16.56 17.38 7.03
C ASP A 510 -17.66 18.10 6.23
N THR A 511 -17.51 18.21 4.90
CA THR A 511 -18.58 18.72 4.03
C THR A 511 -19.83 17.83 4.09
N LEU A 512 -19.68 16.50 4.06
CA LEU A 512 -20.81 15.57 4.20
C LEU A 512 -21.55 15.78 5.54
N ARG A 513 -20.80 15.86 6.65
CA ARG A 513 -21.37 16.06 7.99
C ARG A 513 -22.02 17.43 8.13
N ALA A 514 -21.41 18.47 7.58
CA ALA A 514 -21.97 19.82 7.59
C ALA A 514 -23.31 19.90 6.85
N HIS A 515 -23.45 19.21 5.71
CA HIS A 515 -24.70 19.20 4.95
C HIS A 515 -25.79 18.32 5.56
N THR A 516 -25.41 17.22 6.20
CA THR A 516 -26.38 16.27 6.78
C THR A 516 -26.76 16.56 8.23
N LEU A 517 -25.99 17.44 8.90
CA LEU A 517 -26.07 17.70 10.35
C LEU A 517 -25.88 16.43 11.22
N ASP A 518 -25.34 15.35 10.65
CA ASP A 518 -25.04 14.09 11.35
C ASP A 518 -23.52 13.95 11.50
N VAL A 519 -23.00 14.32 12.67
CA VAL A 519 -21.56 14.24 13.00
C VAL A 519 -21.02 12.81 13.03
N THR A 520 -21.90 11.81 13.18
CA THR A 520 -21.51 10.40 13.20
C THR A 520 -21.38 9.84 11.80
N LEU A 521 -21.98 10.49 10.80
CA LEU A 521 -22.01 10.01 9.44
C LEU A 521 -20.60 9.95 8.85
N THR A 522 -20.32 8.82 8.19
CA THR A 522 -19.14 8.61 7.38
C THR A 522 -19.53 7.95 6.06
N PHE A 523 -18.67 8.05 5.05
CA PHE A 523 -18.85 7.34 3.78
C PHE A 523 -19.00 5.82 3.98
N THR A 524 -18.28 5.25 4.94
CA THR A 524 -18.40 3.82 5.31
C THR A 524 -19.78 3.53 5.88
N ILE A 525 -20.23 4.31 6.88
CA ILE A 525 -21.56 4.15 7.49
C ILE A 525 -22.67 4.31 6.45
N LEU A 526 -22.51 5.23 5.51
CA LEU A 526 -23.46 5.48 4.43
C LEU A 526 -23.65 4.24 3.54
N VAL A 527 -22.54 3.60 3.12
CA VAL A 527 -22.57 2.36 2.35
C VAL A 527 -23.06 1.18 3.19
N GLU A 528 -22.66 1.09 4.46
CA GLU A 528 -23.13 0.04 5.37
C GLU A 528 -24.66 0.09 5.57
N ARG A 529 -25.22 1.29 5.82
CA ARG A 529 -26.67 1.50 5.90
C ARG A 529 -27.37 1.06 4.62
N PHE A 530 -26.82 1.38 3.45
CA PHE A 530 -27.35 0.92 2.17
C PHE A 530 -27.34 -0.62 2.05
N LEU A 531 -26.21 -1.27 2.37
CA LEU A 531 -26.04 -2.71 2.23
C LEU A 531 -26.98 -3.51 3.16
N HIS A 532 -27.29 -2.95 4.34
CA HIS A 532 -28.24 -3.52 5.30
C HIS A 532 -29.70 -3.15 5.01
N GLY A 533 -29.95 -2.20 4.09
CA GLY A 533 -31.29 -1.76 3.73
C GLY A 533 -32.07 -2.81 2.93
N ALA A 534 -33.40 -2.72 2.99
CA ALA A 534 -34.33 -3.58 2.26
C ALA A 534 -35.34 -2.74 1.47
N GLY A 535 -35.95 -3.35 0.44
CA GLY A 535 -36.98 -2.72 -0.37
C GLY A 535 -36.47 -1.66 -1.34
N ILE A 536 -37.40 -1.10 -2.10
CA ILE A 536 -37.16 -0.06 -3.11
C ILE A 536 -37.04 1.30 -2.41
N PRO A 537 -35.86 1.95 -2.40
CA PRO A 537 -35.77 3.36 -2.04
C PRO A 537 -36.46 4.20 -3.11
N CYS A 538 -37.30 5.15 -2.72
CA CYS A 538 -38.07 6.00 -3.63
C CYS A 538 -38.90 5.22 -4.68
N PRO A 539 -39.92 4.43 -4.29
CA PRO A 539 -40.73 3.62 -5.21
C PRO A 539 -41.31 4.37 -6.43
N LEU A 540 -41.83 5.59 -6.24
CA LEU A 540 -42.42 6.38 -7.33
C LEU A 540 -41.37 6.81 -8.34
N GLN A 541 -40.15 7.15 -7.89
CA GLN A 541 -39.03 7.47 -8.79
C GLN A 541 -38.38 6.23 -9.42
N PHE A 542 -38.50 5.07 -8.79
CA PHE A 542 -37.91 3.82 -9.28
C PHE A 542 -38.71 3.21 -10.43
N GLU A 543 -40.05 3.31 -10.38
CA GLU A 543 -40.94 2.64 -11.32
C GLU A 543 -40.65 2.96 -12.81
N PRO A 544 -40.37 4.22 -13.22
CA PRO A 544 -40.01 4.53 -14.61
C PRO A 544 -38.71 3.87 -15.08
N SER A 545 -37.79 3.56 -14.17
CA SER A 545 -36.51 2.89 -14.49
C SER A 545 -36.62 1.37 -14.47
N ARG A 546 -37.72 0.80 -13.98
CA ARG A 546 -37.87 -0.64 -13.75
C ARG A 546 -37.63 -1.48 -15.00
N GLY A 547 -38.10 -1.01 -16.16
CA GLY A 547 -37.93 -1.69 -17.45
C GLY A 547 -36.53 -1.53 -18.07
N ALA A 548 -35.66 -0.68 -17.52
CA ALA A 548 -34.31 -0.46 -18.03
C ALA A 548 -33.27 -1.45 -17.46
N PHE A 549 -33.63 -2.22 -16.44
CA PHE A 549 -32.73 -3.18 -15.80
C PHE A 549 -32.72 -4.51 -16.56
N HIS A 550 -31.59 -5.22 -16.53
CA HIS A 550 -31.47 -6.51 -17.21
C HIS A 550 -32.41 -7.54 -16.58
N GLU A 551 -33.11 -8.32 -17.42
CA GLU A 551 -34.11 -9.33 -17.01
C GLU A 551 -33.58 -10.43 -16.08
N ILE A 552 -32.25 -10.58 -15.96
CA ILE A 552 -31.62 -11.57 -15.08
C ILE A 552 -31.77 -11.19 -13.59
N ILE A 553 -32.11 -9.93 -13.34
CA ILE A 553 -32.33 -9.42 -11.99
C ILE A 553 -33.79 -9.69 -11.61
N ASP A 554 -33.98 -10.65 -10.71
CA ASP A 554 -35.28 -10.92 -10.12
C ASP A 554 -35.69 -9.84 -9.12
N LEU A 555 -36.40 -8.82 -9.61
CA LEU A 555 -36.93 -7.72 -8.80
C LEU A 555 -38.04 -8.15 -7.83
N SER A 556 -38.58 -9.38 -7.94
CA SER A 556 -39.54 -9.87 -6.93
C SER A 556 -38.88 -10.03 -5.55
N LEU A 557 -37.56 -10.21 -5.52
CA LEU A 557 -36.76 -10.35 -4.30
C LEU A 557 -36.29 -9.02 -3.72
N ILE A 558 -36.72 -7.86 -4.25
CA ILE A 558 -36.20 -6.54 -3.84
C ILE A 558 -36.42 -6.20 -2.36
N ASN A 559 -37.44 -6.81 -1.74
CA ASN A 559 -37.75 -6.65 -0.32
C ASN A 559 -36.92 -7.59 0.59
N ALA A 560 -36.12 -8.50 0.02
CA ALA A 560 -35.26 -9.37 0.82
C ALA A 560 -34.14 -8.53 1.49
N PRO A 561 -33.83 -8.79 2.78
CA PRO A 561 -32.88 -7.97 3.54
C PRO A 561 -31.44 -8.00 3.01
N ASN A 562 -31.10 -9.00 2.20
CA ASN A 562 -29.79 -9.13 1.56
C ASN A 562 -29.80 -8.72 0.08
N PHE A 563 -30.92 -8.25 -0.47
CA PHE A 563 -31.04 -7.96 -1.89
C PHE A 563 -30.02 -6.90 -2.34
N ARG A 564 -29.94 -5.77 -1.62
CA ARG A 564 -29.03 -4.67 -1.96
C ARG A 564 -27.56 -5.09 -1.91
N ALA A 565 -27.15 -5.79 -0.86
CA ALA A 565 -25.80 -6.35 -0.75
C ALA A 565 -25.48 -7.34 -1.89
N ARG A 566 -26.45 -8.17 -2.28
CA ARG A 566 -26.31 -9.13 -3.39
C ARG A 566 -26.18 -8.43 -4.73
N MET A 567 -26.95 -7.37 -4.99
CA MET A 567 -26.84 -6.55 -6.20
C MET A 567 -25.50 -5.81 -6.25
N PHE A 568 -25.05 -5.27 -5.11
CA PHE A 568 -23.75 -4.63 -5.02
C PHE A 568 -22.60 -5.60 -5.33
N ALA A 569 -22.60 -6.79 -4.73
CA ALA A 569 -21.61 -7.83 -5.01
C ALA A 569 -21.62 -8.25 -6.49
N TRP A 570 -22.81 -8.40 -7.07
CA TRP A 570 -22.96 -8.74 -8.48
C TRP A 570 -22.40 -7.66 -9.40
N ALA A 571 -22.75 -6.40 -9.15
CA ALA A 571 -22.22 -5.29 -9.92
C ALA A 571 -20.69 -5.21 -9.81
N ALA A 572 -20.13 -5.38 -8.62
CA ALA A 572 -18.69 -5.26 -8.37
C ALA A 572 -17.84 -6.44 -8.89
N THR A 573 -18.37 -7.67 -8.85
CA THR A 573 -17.58 -8.89 -9.10
C THR A 573 -18.05 -9.70 -10.31
N GLY A 574 -19.20 -9.37 -10.89
CA GLY A 574 -19.87 -10.22 -11.87
C GLY A 574 -20.60 -11.42 -11.25
N SER A 575 -20.50 -11.62 -9.94
CA SER A 575 -21.18 -12.70 -9.20
C SER A 575 -22.04 -12.14 -8.05
N PRO A 576 -23.29 -12.60 -7.89
CA PRO A 576 -24.12 -12.20 -6.75
C PRO A 576 -23.60 -12.74 -5.39
N PHE A 577 -22.57 -13.59 -5.41
CA PHE A 577 -21.99 -14.20 -4.21
C PHE A 577 -20.49 -13.94 -4.14
N LEU A 578 -20.01 -13.63 -2.93
CA LEU A 578 -18.59 -13.64 -2.59
C LEU A 578 -18.16 -15.06 -2.22
N ASP A 579 -16.95 -15.44 -2.61
CA ASP A 579 -16.37 -16.71 -2.22
C ASP A 579 -15.89 -16.68 -0.75
N ASN A 580 -15.92 -17.82 -0.08
CA ASN A 580 -15.46 -17.95 1.31
C ASN A 580 -13.92 -17.87 1.46
N SER A 581 -13.20 -17.38 0.45
CA SER A 581 -11.73 -17.29 0.43
C SER A 581 -11.19 -16.17 1.32
N GLY A 582 -12.07 -15.33 1.90
CA GLY A 582 -11.69 -14.15 2.66
C GLY A 582 -11.37 -12.94 1.78
N ASN A 583 -11.63 -13.02 0.47
CA ASN A 583 -11.56 -11.86 -0.43
C ASN A 583 -12.57 -10.79 0.01
N LYS A 584 -12.13 -9.53 -0.03
CA LYS A 584 -12.95 -8.37 0.37
C LYS A 584 -13.07 -7.40 -0.79
N ILE A 585 -14.26 -6.87 -1.04
CA ILE A 585 -14.46 -5.73 -1.94
C ILE A 585 -14.04 -4.48 -1.18
N LYS A 586 -13.07 -3.73 -1.69
CA LYS A 586 -12.69 -2.43 -1.14
C LYS A 586 -13.57 -1.36 -1.76
N VAL A 587 -14.47 -0.80 -0.97
CA VAL A 587 -15.39 0.26 -1.40
C VAL A 587 -14.89 1.59 -0.89
N GLY A 588 -15.05 2.66 -1.68
CA GLY A 588 -14.82 3.99 -1.13
C GLY A 588 -15.04 5.13 -2.12
N PRO A 589 -15.10 6.37 -1.61
CA PRO A 589 -15.19 7.56 -2.44
C PRO A 589 -13.97 7.68 -3.37
N ILE A 590 -14.17 8.31 -4.51
CA ILE A 590 -13.11 8.74 -5.42
C ILE A 590 -13.32 10.20 -5.80
N ASP A 591 -12.23 10.94 -5.89
CA ASP A 591 -12.27 12.36 -6.25
C ASP A 591 -12.47 12.52 -7.77
N ALA A 592 -13.22 13.53 -8.19
CA ALA A 592 -13.41 13.90 -9.58
C ALA A 592 -12.10 14.15 -10.35
N ARG A 593 -11.00 14.45 -9.65
CA ARG A 593 -9.67 14.66 -10.24
C ARG A 593 -8.87 13.37 -10.40
N ASP A 594 -9.30 12.28 -9.78
CA ASP A 594 -8.57 11.01 -9.82
C ASP A 594 -8.57 10.42 -11.24
N THR A 595 -7.36 10.23 -11.79
CA THR A 595 -7.17 9.73 -13.15
C THR A 595 -7.54 8.26 -13.29
N THR A 596 -7.66 7.51 -12.20
CA THR A 596 -8.08 6.10 -12.19
C THR A 596 -9.59 5.92 -12.31
N TYR A 597 -10.38 6.97 -12.11
CA TYR A 597 -11.84 6.90 -12.16
C TYR A 597 -12.39 6.78 -13.58
N ALA A 598 -11.88 7.60 -14.49
CA ALA A 598 -12.31 7.65 -15.89
C ALA A 598 -11.28 8.38 -16.76
N THR A 599 -11.38 8.18 -18.08
CA THR A 599 -10.60 8.94 -19.07
C THR A 599 -10.88 10.43 -18.91
N ALA A 600 -9.92 11.29 -19.27
CA ALA A 600 -10.05 12.74 -19.11
C ALA A 600 -11.37 13.28 -19.69
N ASP A 601 -11.74 12.83 -20.89
CA ASP A 601 -12.93 13.28 -21.62
C ASP A 601 -14.26 12.85 -20.99
N SER A 602 -14.28 11.73 -20.26
CA SER A 602 -15.51 11.20 -19.65
C SER A 602 -15.61 11.43 -18.15
N ARG A 603 -14.54 11.93 -17.51
CA ARG A 603 -14.45 12.05 -16.05
C ARG A 603 -15.43 13.06 -15.49
N GLU A 604 -15.51 14.24 -16.09
CA GLU A 604 -16.45 15.28 -15.66
C GLU A 604 -17.89 14.78 -15.79
N LEU A 605 -18.24 14.18 -16.94
CA LEU A 605 -19.56 13.62 -17.19
C LEU A 605 -19.91 12.47 -16.23
N ASN A 606 -18.98 11.55 -15.99
CA ASN A 606 -19.20 10.43 -15.06
C ASN A 606 -19.36 10.91 -13.62
N THR A 607 -18.58 11.91 -13.22
CA THR A 607 -18.70 12.52 -11.89
C THR A 607 -20.05 13.22 -11.74
N ALA A 608 -20.44 14.04 -12.73
CA ALA A 608 -21.70 14.76 -12.72
C ALA A 608 -22.92 13.83 -12.73
N ASN A 609 -22.82 12.69 -13.41
CA ASN A 609 -23.88 11.67 -13.46
C ASN A 609 -23.86 10.69 -12.27
N GLY A 610 -22.86 10.78 -11.39
CA GLY A 610 -22.74 9.87 -10.26
C GLY A 610 -22.44 8.42 -10.69
N THR A 611 -21.70 8.20 -11.78
CA THR A 611 -21.44 6.85 -12.30
C THR A 611 -20.54 6.06 -11.35
N VAL A 612 -20.95 4.88 -10.90
CA VAL A 612 -20.09 4.05 -10.01
C VAL A 612 -19.15 3.19 -10.87
N LEU A 613 -17.84 3.21 -10.54
CA LEU A 613 -16.84 2.34 -11.17
C LEU A 613 -16.77 1.02 -10.41
N PHE A 614 -17.62 0.06 -10.81
CA PHE A 614 -17.77 -1.20 -10.09
C PHE A 614 -16.53 -2.10 -10.11
N ARG A 615 -15.69 -2.03 -11.15
CA ARG A 615 -14.41 -2.80 -11.22
C ARG A 615 -13.50 -2.53 -10.02
N THR A 616 -13.55 -1.32 -9.46
CA THR A 616 -12.78 -0.92 -8.27
C THR A 616 -13.67 -0.56 -7.08
N ALA A 617 -14.98 -0.74 -7.21
CA ALA A 617 -16.02 -0.33 -6.26
C ALA A 617 -15.85 1.11 -5.75
N ARG A 618 -15.54 2.04 -6.67
CA ARG A 618 -15.35 3.47 -6.37
C ARG A 618 -16.51 4.31 -6.87
N TYR A 619 -16.89 5.33 -6.09
CA TYR A 619 -18.00 6.24 -6.43
C TYR A 619 -17.62 7.72 -6.27
N PRO A 620 -18.09 8.61 -7.15
CA PRO A 620 -17.65 10.00 -7.18
C PRO A 620 -18.14 10.75 -5.95
N VAL A 621 -17.20 11.21 -5.11
CA VAL A 621 -17.52 11.82 -3.82
C VAL A 621 -18.29 13.14 -3.99
N GLN A 622 -17.96 13.92 -5.01
CA GLN A 622 -18.65 15.18 -5.31
C GLN A 622 -20.14 14.98 -5.60
N TYR A 623 -20.53 13.86 -6.21
CA TYR A 623 -21.94 13.55 -6.44
C TYR A 623 -22.68 13.20 -5.13
N VAL A 624 -22.03 12.47 -4.23
CA VAL A 624 -22.60 12.18 -2.91
C VAL A 624 -22.77 13.47 -2.10
N LEU A 625 -21.82 14.41 -2.21
CA LEU A 625 -21.93 15.71 -1.56
C LEU A 625 -23.05 16.57 -2.16
N SER A 626 -23.27 16.53 -3.48
CA SER A 626 -24.39 17.25 -4.09
C SER A 626 -25.75 16.69 -3.69
N LEU A 627 -25.85 15.36 -3.49
CA LEU A 627 -27.01 14.76 -2.84
C LEU A 627 -27.15 15.30 -1.40
N ALA A 628 -26.09 15.29 -0.59
CA ALA A 628 -26.15 15.78 0.78
C ALA A 628 -26.59 17.25 0.89
N GLN A 629 -26.19 18.08 -0.07
CA GLN A 629 -26.55 19.49 -0.15
C GLN A 629 -28.00 19.74 -0.61
N ALA A 630 -28.64 18.76 -1.26
CA ALA A 630 -30.00 18.92 -1.78
C ALA A 630 -31.02 19.08 -0.64
N GLN A 631 -32.11 19.80 -0.93
CA GLN A 631 -33.21 19.97 0.01
C GLN A 631 -34.23 18.85 -0.20
N TYR A 632 -34.58 18.19 0.90
CA TYR A 632 -35.53 17.09 0.91
C TYR A 632 -36.76 17.45 1.72
N SER A 633 -37.94 17.04 1.22
CA SER A 633 -39.21 17.20 1.92
C SER A 633 -39.75 15.84 2.33
N PRO A 634 -40.28 15.66 3.56
CA PRO A 634 -40.88 14.40 3.99
C PRO A 634 -42.04 13.91 3.11
N GLN A 635 -42.64 14.80 2.30
CA GLN A 635 -43.73 14.46 1.38
C GLN A 635 -43.27 14.20 -0.06
N SER A 636 -41.99 14.43 -0.38
CA SER A 636 -41.40 14.12 -1.68
C SER A 636 -40.58 12.84 -1.60
N GLU A 637 -40.44 12.14 -2.71
CA GLU A 637 -39.36 11.17 -2.86
C GLU A 637 -38.19 11.86 -3.57
N PRO A 638 -36.93 11.73 -3.09
CA PRO A 638 -36.53 11.18 -1.78
C PRO A 638 -36.95 12.06 -0.59
N ALA A 639 -37.31 11.43 0.55
CA ALA A 639 -37.77 12.15 1.74
C ALA A 639 -36.62 12.74 2.58
N ASN A 640 -35.42 12.19 2.43
CA ASN A 640 -34.20 12.62 3.11
C ASN A 640 -32.95 12.21 2.32
N PHE A 641 -31.77 12.65 2.77
CA PHE A 641 -30.50 12.34 2.14
C PHE A 641 -30.21 10.84 2.04
N GLN A 642 -30.49 10.05 3.09
CA GLN A 642 -30.21 8.61 3.08
C GLN A 642 -31.05 7.91 2.00
N GLU A 643 -32.33 8.25 1.84
CA GLU A 643 -33.16 7.70 0.77
C GLU A 643 -32.69 8.10 -0.62
N ALA A 644 -32.22 9.33 -0.80
CA ALA A 644 -31.66 9.81 -2.06
C ALA A 644 -30.39 9.04 -2.43
N PHE A 645 -29.49 8.85 -1.47
CA PHE A 645 -28.29 8.04 -1.62
C PHE A 645 -28.65 6.58 -1.94
N ASP A 646 -29.56 5.98 -1.19
CA ASP A 646 -29.98 4.59 -1.37
C ASP A 646 -30.59 4.36 -2.76
N TYR A 647 -31.46 5.28 -3.22
CA TYR A 647 -32.07 5.24 -4.55
C TYR A 647 -31.00 5.30 -5.64
N TRP A 648 -30.13 6.31 -5.60
CA TRP A 648 -29.05 6.47 -6.57
C TRP A 648 -28.13 5.26 -6.59
N PHE A 649 -27.67 4.80 -5.43
CA PHE A 649 -26.67 3.73 -5.34
C PHE A 649 -27.27 2.37 -5.73
N LEU A 650 -28.54 2.10 -5.39
CA LEU A 650 -29.24 0.91 -5.89
C LEU A 650 -29.35 0.93 -7.41
N ARG A 651 -29.78 2.07 -7.98
CA ARG A 651 -29.91 2.24 -9.43
C ARG A 651 -28.57 2.01 -10.14
N GLN A 652 -27.47 2.51 -9.59
CA GLN A 652 -26.13 2.26 -10.12
C GLN A 652 -25.78 0.76 -10.08
N CYS A 653 -26.06 0.06 -8.98
CA CYS A 653 -25.81 -1.39 -8.88
C CYS A 653 -26.59 -2.16 -9.95
N LEU A 654 -27.89 -1.86 -10.11
CA LEU A 654 -28.76 -2.53 -11.07
C LEU A 654 -28.34 -2.25 -12.53
N LEU A 655 -27.94 -1.02 -12.85
CA LEU A 655 -27.43 -0.67 -14.18
C LEU A 655 -26.03 -1.24 -14.47
N GLY A 656 -25.24 -1.53 -13.42
CA GLY A 656 -23.95 -2.19 -13.54
C GLY A 656 -24.07 -3.66 -13.91
N ILE A 657 -25.13 -4.34 -13.43
CA ILE A 657 -25.43 -5.74 -13.74
C ILE A 657 -25.96 -5.83 -15.17
N GLY A 658 -25.23 -6.55 -16.03
CA GLY A 658 -25.54 -6.69 -17.46
C GLY A 658 -24.45 -6.12 -18.39
N ARG A 659 -23.63 -5.18 -17.91
CA ARG A 659 -22.43 -4.74 -18.66
C ARG A 659 -21.35 -5.82 -18.73
N TYR A 660 -21.36 -6.75 -17.77
CA TYR A 660 -20.42 -7.87 -17.70
C TYR A 660 -20.87 -9.10 -18.50
N SER A 661 -22.13 -9.18 -18.93
CA SER A 661 -22.68 -10.37 -19.62
C SER A 661 -22.42 -10.40 -21.13
N ILE A 662 -21.75 -9.38 -21.68
CA ILE A 662 -21.48 -9.23 -23.12
C ILE A 662 -19.99 -9.43 -23.49
N MET A 663 -19.11 -9.64 -22.50
CA MET A 663 -17.74 -10.10 -22.71
C MET A 663 -17.62 -11.55 -22.25
#